data_AF-A0A507D7I2-F1
#
_entry.id   AF-A0A507D7I2-F1
#
_cell.length_a   1.000
_cell.length_b   1.000
_cell.length_c   1.000
_cell.angle_alpha   90.00
_cell.angle_beta   90.00
_cell.angle_gamma   90.00
#
_symmetry.space_group_name_H-M   'P 1'
#
loop_
_entity.id
_entity.type
_entity.pdbx_description
1 polymer ?
#
loop_
_entity_poly.entity_id
_entity_poly.type
_entity_poly.pdbx_seq_one_letter_code
_entity_poly.pdbx_strand_id
1 'polypeptide(L)'
;MFGFNHIGSVPNISCLTAETLSCKVCLSALPALRIGSTTLAGRVDGTPLFVKNRRRNTSAIIRHRHPDGRLRTILIDCGKTFYEASMQWFVQYRLRKIDALILTHGHADAMNGLDDLRQWTIGSDTYRCQSHLDIYLSKETMKVVQAVFPYLVDSSKATGGGGIPATKFHIFDQNGPQPFYIDELEIVPFEVHHGVYSDSAPFICNGFRIGGILSYISDVSHVPDEAREVMRGSIVIVIDALKFGKHISHFGVEEATEELLKLRPKCGYLVGFSHAADHDEILSASHHDNFFLLRMGSNRLGFSLMVAVTMAPHEPLTQIRIQAYDIVTTPSRYVQYTINLQGPVRSWTVTKRYSELDSLHHKMNALAPTPVQLPGKTLFSSLPSQAFNADFLTARRTGLERYLQAILHHPNAIWRRSKEWCDFFGIPDRKAGARAVSGSWWLKSESANGKDDAESWMEEYASVMDTLRQVRQYVVERDKAYARGDSTIASTAAMNGKKVLASLTSRIKTLEDALVRINAANNTGNNTVNRPANPPGYDDSISTVNNNSSRSSLVGGGELNRRNDMIATLRDERDALTRVLALPPRNVDRGALFGASSSGDSINNPVDTHQPSSSSVTAKTARKFGSAVPQETEITRPLSNAGVLQHQQHVIATQDEDVDALLTIIRRQKEIGNAISDELDVQNQMLDELDQSVDRTKTGVRKVNRQLDKMGKG
;
A
#
# COMPACT_ATOMS: atom_id res chain seq x y z
N MET A 1 -7.60 -9.40 -10.51
CA MET A 1 -8.50 -10.54 -10.25
C MET A 1 -7.66 -11.81 -10.15
N PHE A 2 -8.01 -12.71 -9.24
CA PHE A 2 -7.17 -13.83 -8.78
C PHE A 2 -7.72 -15.19 -9.22
N GLY A 3 -9.01 -15.26 -9.52
CA GLY A 3 -9.65 -16.29 -10.33
C GLY A 3 -10.82 -15.73 -11.13
N PHE A 4 -11.24 -16.46 -12.16
CA PHE A 4 -12.20 -16.03 -13.19
C PHE A 4 -13.28 -17.10 -13.43
N ASN A 5 -13.51 -18.00 -12.49
CA ASN A 5 -14.32 -19.19 -12.71
C ASN A 5 -15.35 -19.44 -11.60
N HIS A 6 -16.46 -20.00 -12.01
CA HIS A 6 -17.45 -20.64 -11.18
C HIS A 6 -16.91 -21.86 -10.40
N ILE A 7 -17.77 -22.44 -9.54
CA ILE A 7 -17.56 -23.61 -8.68
C ILE A 7 -16.56 -24.63 -9.24
N GLY A 8 -16.65 -25.03 -10.50
CA GLY A 8 -15.87 -26.14 -11.08
C GLY A 8 -14.37 -25.89 -11.29
N SER A 9 -13.91 -24.62 -11.37
CA SER A 9 -12.59 -24.29 -11.94
C SER A 9 -12.36 -24.89 -13.35
N VAL A 10 -11.33 -24.43 -14.07
CA VAL A 10 -10.99 -24.88 -15.42
C VAL A 10 -9.49 -25.14 -15.39
N PRO A 11 -9.05 -26.38 -15.70
CA PRO A 11 -9.82 -27.47 -16.32
C PRO A 11 -10.80 -28.18 -15.38
N ASN A 12 -11.86 -28.77 -15.96
CA ASN A 12 -12.79 -29.67 -15.27
C ASN A 12 -12.24 -31.11 -15.31
N ILE A 13 -12.20 -31.78 -14.15
CA ILE A 13 -11.66 -33.14 -14.04
C ILE A 13 -12.39 -34.14 -14.94
N SER A 14 -13.71 -34.04 -15.08
CA SER A 14 -14.50 -34.97 -15.91
C SER A 14 -14.09 -34.90 -17.38
N CYS A 15 -13.69 -33.72 -17.86
CA CYS A 15 -13.18 -33.55 -19.22
C CYS A 15 -11.77 -34.13 -19.40
N LEU A 16 -10.96 -34.14 -18.34
CA LEU A 16 -9.60 -34.64 -18.38
C LEU A 16 -9.51 -36.15 -18.19
N THR A 17 -10.52 -36.76 -17.56
CA THR A 17 -10.59 -38.21 -17.31
C THR A 17 -11.55 -38.93 -18.24
N ALA A 18 -12.16 -38.23 -19.21
CA ALA A 18 -13.00 -38.85 -20.22
C ALA A 18 -12.18 -39.79 -21.12
N GLU A 19 -12.78 -40.90 -21.56
CA GLU A 19 -12.16 -41.84 -22.52
C GLU A 19 -11.70 -41.13 -23.80
N THR A 20 -12.47 -40.11 -24.22
CA THR A 20 -12.14 -39.24 -25.35
C THR A 20 -12.01 -37.79 -24.90
N LEU A 21 -10.82 -37.22 -25.10
CA LEU A 21 -10.50 -35.84 -24.74
C LEU A 21 -11.00 -34.87 -25.82
N SER A 22 -12.21 -34.34 -25.65
CA SER A 22 -12.88 -33.46 -26.64
C SER A 22 -13.02 -32.00 -26.21
N CYS A 23 -12.92 -31.69 -24.91
CA CYS A 23 -13.12 -30.34 -24.41
C CYS A 23 -11.91 -29.44 -24.68
N LYS A 24 -11.97 -28.65 -25.77
CA LYS A 24 -10.90 -27.71 -26.15
C LYS A 24 -10.50 -26.74 -25.03
N VAL A 25 -11.47 -26.26 -24.24
CA VAL A 25 -11.24 -25.26 -23.18
C VAL A 25 -10.45 -25.87 -22.03
N CYS A 26 -10.79 -27.09 -21.60
CA CYS A 26 -10.05 -27.79 -20.54
C CYS A 26 -8.67 -28.25 -21.00
N LEU A 27 -8.55 -28.74 -22.24
CA LEU A 27 -7.25 -29.13 -22.79
C LEU A 27 -6.31 -27.94 -22.94
N SER A 28 -6.83 -26.83 -23.44
CA SER A 28 -6.12 -25.56 -23.51
C SER A 28 -6.02 -24.83 -22.17
N ALA A 29 -6.35 -25.47 -21.04
CA ALA A 29 -6.16 -24.97 -19.66
C ALA A 29 -4.99 -25.66 -18.93
N LEU A 30 -4.46 -26.75 -19.48
CA LEU A 30 -3.34 -27.49 -18.88
C LEU A 30 -1.99 -26.79 -19.15
N PRO A 31 -1.10 -26.66 -18.15
CA PRO A 31 0.32 -26.44 -18.42
C PRO A 31 0.86 -27.68 -19.15
N ALA A 32 1.67 -27.50 -20.20
CA ALA A 32 2.12 -28.56 -21.12
C ALA A 32 2.32 -29.93 -20.43
N LEU A 33 1.38 -30.85 -20.66
CA LEU A 33 1.37 -32.19 -20.07
C LEU A 33 1.79 -33.20 -21.13
N ARG A 34 2.73 -34.10 -20.79
CA ARG A 34 2.97 -35.30 -21.59
C ARG A 34 2.12 -36.44 -21.01
N ILE A 35 1.24 -37.03 -21.82
CA ILE A 35 0.53 -38.26 -21.51
C ILE A 35 0.92 -39.28 -22.58
N GLY A 36 1.67 -40.31 -22.19
CA GLY A 36 2.22 -41.30 -23.15
C GLY A 36 3.17 -40.65 -24.18
N SER A 37 3.02 -41.00 -25.46
CA SER A 37 3.81 -40.42 -26.57
C SER A 37 3.24 -39.09 -27.09
N THR A 38 2.05 -38.69 -26.63
CA THR A 38 1.35 -37.50 -27.12
C THR A 38 1.73 -36.28 -26.30
N THR A 39 2.30 -35.28 -26.97
CA THR A 39 2.46 -33.94 -26.42
C THR A 39 1.20 -33.15 -26.73
N LEU A 40 0.31 -32.99 -25.75
CA LEU A 40 -0.79 -32.03 -25.85
C LEU A 40 -0.18 -30.64 -25.59
N ALA A 41 -0.25 -29.77 -26.59
CA ALA A 41 0.64 -28.62 -26.77
C ALA A 41 0.75 -27.65 -25.59
N GLY A 42 1.89 -26.94 -25.55
CA GLY A 42 2.08 -25.71 -24.76
C GLY A 42 3.54 -25.29 -24.56
N ARG A 43 4.39 -25.31 -25.61
CA ARG A 43 5.70 -24.60 -25.58
C ARG A 43 6.00 -23.94 -26.92
N VAL A 44 6.30 -22.66 -26.86
CA VAL A 44 7.13 -21.93 -27.84
C VAL A 44 8.22 -21.24 -26.99
N ASP A 45 9.48 -21.59 -27.23
CA ASP A 45 10.67 -20.82 -26.85
C ASP A 45 10.91 -20.55 -25.34
N GLY A 46 10.60 -21.51 -24.47
CA GLY A 46 11.03 -21.45 -23.05
C GLY A 46 10.35 -20.39 -22.19
N THR A 47 9.31 -19.71 -22.69
CA THR A 47 8.54 -18.72 -21.92
C THR A 47 7.40 -19.43 -21.15
N PRO A 48 7.15 -19.12 -19.86
CA PRO A 48 5.99 -19.64 -19.14
C PRO A 48 4.70 -19.17 -19.83
N LEU A 49 4.02 -20.09 -20.51
CA LEU A 49 2.80 -19.80 -21.24
C LEU A 49 1.66 -19.54 -20.24
N PHE A 50 1.08 -18.36 -20.37
CA PHE A 50 -0.30 -18.18 -19.96
C PHE A 50 -1.18 -19.15 -20.71
N VAL A 51 -1.91 -19.91 -19.93
CA VAL A 51 -2.92 -20.79 -20.47
C VAL A 51 -4.25 -20.06 -20.30
N LYS A 52 -4.69 -19.32 -21.33
CA LYS A 52 -5.82 -18.37 -21.27
C LYS A 52 -7.13 -18.98 -20.73
N ASN A 53 -7.31 -20.30 -20.86
CA ASN A 53 -8.50 -20.97 -20.36
C ASN A 53 -8.32 -21.55 -18.95
N ARG A 54 -7.14 -21.47 -18.33
CA ARG A 54 -6.95 -21.86 -16.93
C ARG A 54 -7.58 -20.82 -16.02
N ARG A 55 -8.56 -21.24 -15.23
CA ARG A 55 -9.36 -20.34 -14.38
C ARG A 55 -9.62 -20.99 -13.02
N ARG A 56 -9.23 -20.28 -11.95
CA ARG A 56 -9.49 -20.61 -10.54
C ARG A 56 -10.82 -20.03 -10.08
N ASN A 57 -11.30 -20.41 -8.89
CA ASN A 57 -12.52 -19.82 -8.30
C ASN A 57 -12.46 -18.31 -8.26
N THR A 58 -13.58 -17.67 -8.61
CA THR A 58 -13.70 -16.22 -8.71
C THR A 58 -13.31 -15.55 -7.40
N SER A 59 -12.37 -14.61 -7.51
CA SER A 59 -11.85 -13.84 -6.38
C SER A 59 -11.09 -12.61 -6.91
N ALA A 60 -10.97 -11.59 -6.07
CA ALA A 60 -10.27 -10.36 -6.44
C ALA A 60 -9.38 -9.85 -5.30
N ILE A 61 -8.28 -9.17 -5.65
CA ILE A 61 -7.54 -8.35 -4.69
C ILE A 61 -7.59 -6.91 -5.15
N ILE A 62 -7.89 -6.05 -4.19
CA ILE A 62 -7.90 -4.61 -4.31
C ILE A 62 -6.71 -4.08 -3.54
N ARG A 63 -5.91 -3.27 -4.22
CA ARG A 63 -4.74 -2.61 -3.66
C ARG A 63 -5.04 -1.14 -3.49
N HIS A 64 -5.31 -0.74 -2.25
CA HIS A 64 -5.66 0.63 -1.91
C HIS A 64 -4.46 1.35 -1.29
N ARG A 65 -4.16 2.57 -1.74
CA ARG A 65 -3.11 3.38 -1.13
C ARG A 65 -3.69 4.13 0.06
N HIS A 66 -3.23 3.76 1.24
CA HIS A 66 -3.62 4.40 2.48
C HIS A 66 -2.84 5.74 2.67
N PRO A 67 -3.41 6.73 3.39
CA PRO A 67 -2.74 8.01 3.66
C PRO A 67 -1.35 7.90 4.32
N ASP A 68 -1.10 6.85 5.10
CA ASP A 68 0.21 6.51 5.69
C ASP A 68 1.30 6.12 4.65
N GLY A 69 0.95 6.11 3.35
CA GLY A 69 1.84 5.77 2.25
C GLY A 69 1.94 4.28 1.94
N ARG A 70 1.40 3.39 2.78
CA ARG A 70 1.41 1.94 2.57
C ARG A 70 0.22 1.49 1.71
N LEU A 71 0.41 0.41 0.97
CA LEU A 71 -0.66 -0.23 0.21
C LEU A 71 -1.35 -1.26 1.09
N ARG A 72 -2.68 -1.16 1.20
CA ARG A 72 -3.54 -2.18 1.80
C ARG A 72 -3.92 -3.21 0.77
N THR A 73 -4.03 -4.46 1.19
CA THR A 73 -4.42 -5.61 0.38
C THR A 73 -5.77 -6.10 0.88
N ILE A 74 -6.82 -5.85 0.11
CA ILE A 74 -8.18 -6.29 0.41
C ILE A 74 -8.52 -7.43 -0.53
N LEU A 75 -8.85 -8.59 0.02
CA LEU A 75 -9.26 -9.78 -0.71
C LEU A 75 -10.80 -9.83 -0.77
N ILE A 76 -11.36 -10.16 -1.94
CA ILE A 76 -12.76 -10.51 -2.10
C ILE A 76 -12.80 -11.98 -2.46
N ASP A 77 -13.46 -12.76 -1.62
CA ASP A 77 -13.60 -14.22 -1.63
C ASP A 77 -12.27 -14.99 -1.52
N CYS A 78 -12.34 -16.14 -0.86
CA CYS A 78 -11.27 -17.11 -0.73
C CYS A 78 -11.82 -18.53 -0.89
N GLY A 79 -12.14 -18.92 -2.12
CA GLY A 79 -12.60 -20.27 -2.46
C GLY A 79 -11.57 -21.38 -2.29
N LYS A 80 -11.97 -22.62 -2.61
CA LYS A 80 -11.11 -23.82 -2.54
C LYS A 80 -9.79 -23.73 -3.33
N THR A 81 -9.71 -22.91 -4.38
CA THR A 81 -8.45 -22.69 -5.12
C THR A 81 -7.58 -21.55 -4.56
N PHE A 82 -7.93 -20.99 -3.40
CA PHE A 82 -7.24 -19.84 -2.81
C PHE A 82 -5.76 -20.11 -2.50
N TYR A 83 -5.43 -21.27 -1.92
CA TYR A 83 -4.03 -21.61 -1.63
C TYR A 83 -3.17 -21.63 -2.90
N GLU A 84 -3.64 -22.28 -3.96
CA GLU A 84 -2.94 -22.34 -5.24
C GLU A 84 -2.82 -20.95 -5.89
N ALA A 85 -3.90 -20.15 -5.84
CA ALA A 85 -3.88 -18.76 -6.29
C ALA A 85 -2.86 -17.92 -5.50
N SER A 86 -2.74 -18.17 -4.20
CA SER A 86 -1.83 -17.46 -3.32
C SER A 86 -0.38 -17.74 -3.62
N MET A 87 -0.02 -19.03 -3.78
CA MET A 87 1.35 -19.42 -4.16
C MET A 87 1.80 -18.74 -5.45
N GLN A 88 0.90 -18.58 -6.42
CA GLN A 88 1.24 -17.89 -7.66
C GLN A 88 1.29 -16.36 -7.47
N TRP A 89 0.19 -15.77 -7.02
CA TRP A 89 0.01 -14.32 -7.11
C TRP A 89 0.57 -13.54 -5.93
N PHE A 90 0.44 -14.05 -4.71
CA PHE A 90 0.94 -13.35 -3.52
C PHE A 90 2.46 -13.31 -3.51
N VAL A 91 3.11 -14.38 -3.97
CA VAL A 91 4.57 -14.42 -4.17
C VAL A 91 4.99 -13.43 -5.25
N GLN A 92 4.35 -13.48 -6.42
CA GLN A 92 4.72 -12.63 -7.55
C GLN A 92 4.58 -11.13 -7.25
N TYR A 93 3.51 -10.73 -6.56
CA TYR A 93 3.25 -9.32 -6.22
C TYR A 93 3.72 -8.93 -4.82
N ARG A 94 4.43 -9.81 -4.12
CA ARG A 94 4.93 -9.61 -2.75
C ARG A 94 3.82 -9.14 -1.79
N LEU A 95 2.66 -9.78 -1.87
CA LEU A 95 1.50 -9.51 -1.03
C LEU A 95 1.69 -10.23 0.30
N ARG A 96 2.42 -9.61 1.23
CA ARG A 96 2.72 -10.28 2.51
C ARG A 96 1.55 -10.29 3.49
N LYS A 97 0.75 -9.22 3.53
CA LYS A 97 -0.38 -9.05 4.47
C LYS A 97 -1.70 -9.01 3.71
N ILE A 98 -2.75 -9.58 4.30
CA ILE A 98 -4.15 -9.40 3.92
C ILE A 98 -4.78 -8.47 4.97
N ASP A 99 -5.06 -7.22 4.60
CA ASP A 99 -5.59 -6.23 5.53
C ASP A 99 -7.10 -6.43 5.78
N ALA A 100 -7.81 -6.95 4.80
CA ALA A 100 -9.20 -7.37 4.97
C ALA A 100 -9.55 -8.47 3.95
N LEU A 101 -10.46 -9.35 4.34
CA LEU A 101 -11.16 -10.28 3.47
C LEU A 101 -12.65 -9.92 3.48
N ILE A 102 -13.28 -9.81 2.32
CA ILE A 102 -14.71 -9.63 2.16
C ILE A 102 -15.27 -10.90 1.52
N LEU A 103 -16.31 -11.50 2.11
CA LEU A 103 -17.02 -12.64 1.53
C LEU A 103 -18.34 -12.17 0.89
N THR A 104 -18.56 -12.56 -0.35
CA THR A 104 -19.79 -12.27 -1.11
C THR A 104 -20.96 -13.12 -0.62
N HIS A 105 -20.72 -14.42 -0.40
CA HIS A 105 -21.71 -15.39 0.05
C HIS A 105 -21.07 -16.68 0.61
N GLY A 106 -21.91 -17.61 1.08
CA GLY A 106 -21.49 -18.83 1.79
C GLY A 106 -21.23 -20.07 0.93
N HIS A 107 -21.11 -19.97 -0.41
CA HIS A 107 -20.78 -21.16 -1.21
C HIS A 107 -19.30 -21.54 -1.14
N ALA A 108 -19.03 -22.82 -1.40
CA ALA A 108 -17.70 -23.41 -1.26
C ALA A 108 -16.61 -22.71 -2.09
N ASP A 109 -16.96 -22.24 -3.27
CA ASP A 109 -16.07 -21.50 -4.17
C ASP A 109 -15.83 -20.05 -3.77
N ALA A 110 -16.60 -19.50 -2.84
CA ALA A 110 -16.35 -18.21 -2.22
C ALA A 110 -15.57 -18.31 -0.89
N MET A 111 -15.76 -19.38 -0.10
CA MET A 111 -15.25 -19.42 1.28
C MET A 111 -14.40 -20.65 1.68
N ASN A 112 -14.31 -21.73 0.90
CA ASN A 112 -13.64 -22.94 1.40
C ASN A 112 -12.11 -22.87 1.54
N GLY A 113 -11.49 -21.76 1.13
CA GLY A 113 -10.08 -21.44 1.40
C GLY A 113 -9.86 -20.70 2.72
N LEU A 114 -10.90 -20.48 3.54
CA LEU A 114 -10.78 -19.82 4.84
C LEU A 114 -9.77 -20.51 5.77
N ASP A 115 -9.68 -21.85 5.72
CA ASP A 115 -8.73 -22.59 6.54
C ASP A 115 -7.27 -22.29 6.14
N ASP A 116 -7.00 -22.07 4.85
CA ASP A 116 -5.66 -21.76 4.33
C ASP A 116 -5.10 -20.42 4.85
N LEU A 117 -5.96 -19.53 5.36
CA LEU A 117 -5.54 -18.25 5.98
C LEU A 117 -4.61 -18.45 7.20
N ARG A 118 -4.55 -19.67 7.73
CA ARG A 118 -3.61 -20.10 8.76
C ARG A 118 -2.15 -19.77 8.41
N GLN A 119 -1.81 -19.80 7.12
CA GLN A 119 -0.47 -19.48 6.61
C GLN A 119 -0.05 -18.02 6.89
N TRP A 120 -1.00 -17.13 7.19
CA TRP A 120 -0.72 -15.74 7.55
C TRP A 120 -0.59 -15.49 9.05
N THR A 121 -1.25 -16.29 9.89
CA THR A 121 -1.41 -15.97 11.32
C THR A 121 -0.70 -16.93 12.27
N ILE A 122 -0.38 -18.16 11.82
CA ILE A 122 0.33 -19.14 12.64
C ILE A 122 1.84 -18.82 12.67
N GLY A 123 2.46 -19.11 13.82
CA GLY A 123 3.89 -18.94 14.05
C GLY A 123 4.18 -17.91 15.15
N SER A 124 5.45 -17.80 15.54
CA SER A 124 5.89 -16.71 16.45
C SER A 124 5.79 -15.36 15.75
N ASP A 125 5.92 -14.28 16.52
CA ASP A 125 5.96 -12.89 16.01
C ASP A 125 7.00 -12.67 14.91
N THR A 126 8.07 -13.47 14.91
CA THR A 126 9.12 -13.42 13.90
C THR A 126 8.69 -14.02 12.57
N TYR A 127 7.85 -15.06 12.58
CA TYR A 127 7.50 -15.85 11.39
C TYR A 127 6.11 -15.52 10.83
N ARG A 128 5.14 -15.17 11.67
CA ARG A 128 3.76 -14.86 11.22
C ARG A 128 3.73 -13.61 10.36
N CYS A 129 2.86 -13.60 9.34
CA CYS A 129 2.70 -12.43 8.48
C CYS A 129 1.88 -11.32 9.15
N GLN A 130 0.94 -11.70 10.00
CA GLN A 130 0.06 -10.80 10.74
C GLN A 130 -0.54 -11.48 11.98
N SER A 131 -1.05 -10.69 12.92
CA SER A 131 -1.60 -11.23 14.16
C SER A 131 -3.01 -11.79 14.05
N HIS A 132 -3.80 -11.23 13.14
CA HIS A 132 -5.15 -11.67 12.82
C HIS A 132 -5.53 -11.18 11.41
N LEU A 133 -6.62 -11.73 10.85
CA LEU A 133 -7.29 -11.23 9.66
C LEU A 133 -8.69 -10.72 10.01
N ASP A 134 -9.04 -9.56 9.50
CA ASP A 134 -10.40 -9.03 9.55
C ASP A 134 -11.22 -9.54 8.35
N ILE A 135 -12.34 -10.20 8.65
CA ILE A 135 -13.23 -10.83 7.67
C ILE A 135 -14.60 -10.15 7.73
N TYR A 136 -15.05 -9.60 6.62
CA TYR A 136 -16.32 -8.90 6.47
C TYR A 136 -17.30 -9.77 5.69
N LEU A 137 -18.49 -9.98 6.23
CA LEU A 137 -19.49 -10.87 5.65
C LEU A 137 -20.90 -10.53 6.13
N SER A 138 -21.92 -11.01 5.41
CA SER A 138 -23.31 -10.88 5.84
C SER A 138 -23.63 -11.83 6.99
N LYS A 139 -24.72 -11.56 7.71
CA LYS A 139 -25.24 -12.41 8.80
C LYS A 139 -25.56 -13.81 8.28
N GLU A 140 -26.12 -13.91 7.08
CA GLU A 140 -26.43 -15.19 6.46
C GLU A 140 -25.17 -15.98 6.13
N THR A 141 -24.16 -15.32 5.53
CA THR A 141 -22.86 -15.95 5.26
C THR A 141 -22.19 -16.42 6.54
N MET A 142 -22.28 -15.64 7.62
CA MET A 142 -21.72 -16.00 8.92
C MET A 142 -22.31 -17.30 9.48
N LYS A 143 -23.62 -17.55 9.31
CA LYS A 143 -24.24 -18.81 9.73
C LYS A 143 -23.62 -20.00 8.99
N VAL A 144 -23.40 -19.86 7.68
CA VAL A 144 -22.79 -20.91 6.86
C VAL A 144 -21.34 -21.15 7.27
N VAL A 145 -20.56 -20.07 7.46
CA VAL A 145 -19.18 -20.17 7.97
C VAL A 145 -19.13 -20.87 9.33
N GLN A 146 -20.03 -20.53 10.25
CA GLN A 146 -20.08 -21.14 11.58
C GLN A 146 -20.46 -22.63 11.52
N ALA A 147 -21.30 -23.03 10.57
CA ALA A 147 -21.68 -24.43 10.39
C ALA A 147 -20.56 -25.27 9.76
N VAL A 148 -19.87 -24.73 8.76
CA VAL A 148 -18.83 -25.43 7.99
C VAL A 148 -17.47 -25.41 8.70
N PHE A 149 -17.11 -24.27 9.31
CA PHE A 149 -15.84 -24.03 9.99
C PHE A 149 -16.05 -23.62 11.45
N PRO A 150 -16.68 -24.47 12.28
CA PRO A 150 -17.05 -24.11 13.65
C PRO A 150 -15.84 -23.72 14.52
N TYR A 151 -14.67 -24.30 14.27
CA TYR A 151 -13.43 -24.04 14.98
C TYR A 151 -12.77 -22.69 14.61
N LEU A 152 -13.10 -22.10 13.45
CA LEU A 152 -12.63 -20.75 13.08
C LEU A 152 -13.39 -19.67 13.86
N VAL A 153 -14.65 -19.95 14.19
CA VAL A 153 -15.53 -19.03 14.93
C VAL A 153 -15.37 -19.21 16.44
N ASP A 154 -15.22 -20.46 16.89
CA ASP A 154 -15.11 -20.84 18.28
C ASP A 154 -13.91 -21.77 18.47
N SER A 155 -12.82 -21.21 19.00
CA SER A 155 -11.57 -21.94 19.21
C SER A 155 -11.69 -23.11 20.19
N SER A 156 -12.73 -23.16 21.03
CA SER A 156 -13.00 -24.30 21.91
C SER A 156 -13.40 -25.57 21.16
N LYS A 157 -13.84 -25.44 19.90
CA LYS A 157 -14.22 -26.55 19.03
C LYS A 157 -13.03 -27.14 18.27
N ALA A 158 -11.82 -26.67 18.54
CA ALA A 158 -10.61 -27.23 17.97
C ALA A 158 -10.18 -28.49 18.72
N THR A 159 -9.70 -29.50 17.99
CA THR A 159 -9.31 -30.81 18.55
C THR A 159 -7.97 -30.81 19.30
N GLY A 160 -7.35 -29.64 19.50
CA GLY A 160 -6.03 -29.47 20.12
C GLY A 160 -4.84 -29.74 19.18
N GLY A 161 -3.71 -29.06 19.42
CA GLY A 161 -2.41 -29.29 18.76
C GLY A 161 -2.16 -28.57 17.43
N GLY A 162 -3.19 -28.33 16.62
CA GLY A 162 -3.08 -27.55 15.38
C GLY A 162 -3.30 -26.06 15.62
N GLY A 163 -2.46 -25.18 15.04
CA GLY A 163 -2.77 -23.75 15.04
C GLY A 163 -4.04 -23.48 14.22
N ILE A 164 -4.75 -22.38 14.48
CA ILE A 164 -5.99 -22.02 13.78
C ILE A 164 -5.78 -20.62 13.17
N PRO A 165 -6.39 -20.30 12.00
CA PRO A 165 -6.44 -18.92 11.54
C PRO A 165 -6.94 -17.98 12.65
N ALA A 166 -6.14 -16.97 12.99
CA ALA A 166 -6.59 -15.93 13.90
C ALA A 166 -7.44 -14.95 13.10
N THR A 167 -8.76 -14.97 13.29
CA THR A 167 -9.71 -14.18 12.50
C THR A 167 -10.60 -13.31 13.39
N LYS A 168 -11.05 -12.19 12.84
CA LYS A 168 -12.07 -11.31 13.42
C LYS A 168 -13.20 -11.13 12.42
N PHE A 169 -14.39 -11.55 12.79
CA PHE A 169 -15.57 -11.46 11.92
C PHE A 169 -16.31 -10.15 12.15
N HIS A 170 -16.64 -9.47 11.06
CA HIS A 170 -17.37 -8.19 11.00
C HIS A 170 -18.63 -8.39 10.17
N ILE A 171 -19.79 -8.35 10.83
CA ILE A 171 -21.09 -8.52 10.17
C ILE A 171 -21.60 -7.15 9.72
N PHE A 172 -21.68 -6.91 8.41
CA PHE A 172 -22.00 -5.58 7.87
C PHE A 172 -23.50 -5.27 7.73
N ASP A 173 -24.37 -6.26 7.92
CA ASP A 173 -25.81 -6.19 7.66
C ASP A 173 -26.67 -6.37 8.93
N GLN A 174 -26.11 -6.16 10.12
CA GLN A 174 -26.82 -6.36 11.39
C GLN A 174 -28.14 -5.56 11.46
N ASN A 175 -28.19 -4.39 10.81
CA ASN A 175 -29.35 -3.51 10.72
C ASN A 175 -29.71 -3.22 9.25
N GLY A 176 -29.63 -4.24 8.39
CA GLY A 176 -29.72 -4.11 6.93
C GLY A 176 -28.37 -3.75 6.30
N PRO A 177 -28.21 -3.86 4.97
CA PRO A 177 -26.94 -3.62 4.29
C PRO A 177 -26.51 -2.17 4.45
N GLN A 178 -25.48 -1.94 5.28
CA GLN A 178 -24.92 -0.62 5.54
C GLN A 178 -23.53 -0.48 4.93
N PRO A 179 -23.15 0.71 4.43
CA PRO A 179 -21.77 1.01 4.10
C PRO A 179 -20.85 0.76 5.31
N PHE A 180 -19.69 0.18 5.06
CA PHE A 180 -18.63 0.00 6.03
C PHE A 180 -17.30 0.46 5.46
N TYR A 181 -16.31 0.63 6.34
CA TYR A 181 -15.01 1.17 5.96
C TYR A 181 -13.91 0.18 6.32
N ILE A 182 -13.03 -0.07 5.37
CA ILE A 182 -11.74 -0.74 5.61
C ILE A 182 -10.69 0.36 5.59
N ASP A 183 -10.23 0.74 6.79
CA ASP A 183 -9.55 2.02 7.02
C ASP A 183 -10.40 3.19 6.48
N GLU A 184 -9.91 3.92 5.48
CA GLU A 184 -10.59 5.07 4.84
C GLU A 184 -11.36 4.67 3.56
N LEU A 185 -11.27 3.40 3.15
CA LEU A 185 -11.91 2.93 1.94
C LEU A 185 -13.35 2.53 2.22
N GLU A 186 -14.28 3.31 1.67
CA GLU A 186 -15.71 3.02 1.71
C GLU A 186 -16.06 1.78 0.87
N ILE A 187 -16.80 0.86 1.49
CA ILE A 187 -17.39 -0.33 0.89
C ILE A 187 -18.90 -0.26 1.09
N VAL A 188 -19.65 -0.19 -0.01
CA VAL A 188 -21.12 -0.17 0.00
C VAL A 188 -21.62 -1.55 -0.47
N PRO A 189 -22.11 -2.40 0.44
CA PRO A 189 -22.73 -3.67 0.06
C PRO A 189 -24.10 -3.43 -0.60
N PHE A 190 -24.48 -4.31 -1.51
CA PHE A 190 -25.82 -4.38 -2.08
C PHE A 190 -26.17 -5.83 -2.44
N GLU A 191 -27.45 -6.17 -2.37
CA GLU A 191 -27.92 -7.54 -2.58
C GLU A 191 -28.23 -7.80 -4.06
N VAL A 192 -27.84 -8.99 -4.55
CA VAL A 192 -28.18 -9.51 -5.87
C VAL A 192 -28.71 -10.94 -5.74
N HIS A 193 -29.44 -11.42 -6.75
CA HIS A 193 -29.95 -12.80 -6.73
C HIS A 193 -28.96 -13.72 -7.42
N HIS A 194 -28.68 -14.87 -6.82
CA HIS A 194 -27.78 -15.90 -7.32
C HIS A 194 -28.50 -17.26 -7.34
N GLY A 195 -29.53 -17.35 -8.19
CA GLY A 195 -30.43 -18.50 -8.28
C GLY A 195 -31.61 -18.43 -7.33
N VAL A 196 -32.32 -19.55 -7.21
CA VAL A 196 -33.50 -19.69 -6.36
C VAL A 196 -33.40 -20.97 -5.54
N TYR A 197 -33.92 -20.90 -4.31
CA TYR A 197 -34.17 -22.05 -3.46
C TYR A 197 -35.33 -22.90 -4.00
N SER A 198 -35.55 -24.07 -3.41
CA SER A 198 -36.63 -25.00 -3.78
C SER A 198 -38.04 -24.41 -3.60
N ASP A 199 -38.19 -23.42 -2.73
CA ASP A 199 -39.43 -22.66 -2.50
C ASP A 199 -39.57 -21.43 -3.42
N SER A 200 -38.70 -21.31 -4.43
CA SER A 200 -38.62 -20.19 -5.38
C SER A 200 -38.16 -18.86 -4.78
N ALA A 201 -37.76 -18.80 -3.51
CA ALA A 201 -37.13 -17.60 -2.96
C ALA A 201 -35.73 -17.40 -3.56
N PRO A 202 -35.29 -16.15 -3.84
CA PRO A 202 -33.96 -15.91 -4.38
C PRO A 202 -32.88 -16.25 -3.36
N PHE A 203 -31.81 -16.91 -3.81
CA PHE A 203 -30.58 -16.99 -3.01
C PHE A 203 -29.85 -15.65 -3.10
N ILE A 204 -29.56 -15.03 -1.97
CA ILE A 204 -28.95 -13.70 -1.94
C ILE A 204 -27.41 -13.80 -1.93
N CYS A 205 -26.78 -13.10 -2.85
CA CYS A 205 -25.35 -12.84 -2.88
C CYS A 205 -25.10 -11.34 -2.70
N ASN A 206 -23.95 -10.96 -2.13
CA ASN A 206 -23.60 -9.55 -1.93
C ASN A 206 -22.65 -9.07 -3.02
N GLY A 207 -23.06 -8.02 -3.74
CA GLY A 207 -22.17 -7.18 -4.51
C GLY A 207 -21.61 -6.03 -3.66
N PHE A 208 -20.52 -5.43 -4.12
CA PHE A 208 -19.85 -4.34 -3.40
C PHE A 208 -19.49 -3.20 -4.33
N ARG A 209 -19.90 -1.98 -3.98
CA ARG A 209 -19.38 -0.74 -4.59
C ARG A 209 -18.27 -0.17 -3.70
N ILE A 210 -17.09 -0.03 -4.29
CA ILE A 210 -15.84 0.18 -3.58
C ILE A 210 -15.25 1.53 -3.98
N GLY A 211 -15.08 2.41 -2.99
CA GLY A 211 -14.55 3.78 -3.15
C GLY A 211 -15.36 4.66 -4.11
N GLY A 212 -16.62 4.30 -4.39
CA GLY A 212 -17.49 4.95 -5.37
C GLY A 212 -17.13 4.71 -6.84
N ILE A 213 -16.06 3.94 -7.13
CA ILE A 213 -15.47 3.82 -8.48
C ILE A 213 -15.62 2.44 -9.12
N LEU A 214 -15.65 1.38 -8.31
CA LEU A 214 -15.65 -0.01 -8.75
C LEU A 214 -16.88 -0.69 -8.17
N SER A 215 -17.69 -1.33 -9.00
CA SER A 215 -18.67 -2.31 -8.52
C SER A 215 -18.17 -3.71 -8.83
N TYR A 216 -18.22 -4.61 -7.85
CA TYR A 216 -17.87 -6.01 -7.98
C TYR A 216 -19.07 -6.88 -7.64
N ILE A 217 -19.46 -7.75 -8.56
CA ILE A 217 -20.57 -8.68 -8.38
C ILE A 217 -20.17 -10.03 -8.92
N SER A 218 -20.01 -10.98 -8.01
CA SER A 218 -19.93 -12.41 -8.29
C SER A 218 -20.43 -13.09 -7.02
N ASP A 219 -21.44 -13.94 -7.06
CA ASP A 219 -22.13 -14.49 -8.24
C ASP A 219 -23.50 -13.84 -8.46
N VAL A 220 -24.03 -13.84 -9.69
CA VAL A 220 -25.31 -13.18 -9.98
C VAL A 220 -26.09 -13.80 -11.14
N SER A 221 -27.40 -13.94 -10.95
CA SER A 221 -28.44 -14.35 -11.92
C SER A 221 -29.47 -13.24 -12.20
N HIS A 222 -29.60 -12.26 -11.31
CA HIS A 222 -30.47 -11.11 -11.48
C HIS A 222 -29.99 -9.94 -10.62
N VAL A 223 -30.01 -8.73 -11.17
CA VAL A 223 -29.67 -7.48 -10.49
C VAL A 223 -30.96 -6.67 -10.26
N PRO A 224 -31.45 -6.57 -9.01
CA PRO A 224 -32.59 -5.72 -8.67
C PRO A 224 -32.34 -4.24 -8.98
N ASP A 225 -33.41 -3.45 -9.08
CA ASP A 225 -33.32 -2.03 -9.43
C ASP A 225 -32.56 -1.22 -8.36
N GLU A 226 -32.73 -1.58 -7.09
CA GLU A 226 -32.03 -0.98 -5.95
C GLU A 226 -30.52 -1.20 -6.05
N ALA A 227 -30.10 -2.43 -6.40
CA ALA A 227 -28.70 -2.76 -6.65
C ALA A 227 -28.15 -1.99 -7.86
N ARG A 228 -28.93 -1.89 -8.95
CA ARG A 228 -28.55 -1.13 -10.14
C ARG A 228 -28.31 0.35 -9.81
N GLU A 229 -29.11 0.93 -8.92
CA GLU A 229 -28.93 2.32 -8.50
C GLU A 229 -27.64 2.51 -7.69
N VAL A 230 -27.32 1.57 -6.78
CA VAL A 230 -26.03 1.57 -6.08
C VAL A 230 -24.87 1.49 -7.06
N MET A 231 -24.96 0.67 -8.10
CA MET A 231 -23.89 0.51 -9.10
C MET A 231 -23.70 1.75 -9.99
N ARG A 232 -24.71 2.60 -10.15
CA ARG A 232 -24.71 3.71 -11.10
C ARG A 232 -23.56 4.68 -10.86
N GLY A 233 -22.89 5.07 -11.94
CA GLY A 233 -21.72 5.96 -11.91
C GLY A 233 -20.41 5.27 -11.55
N SER A 234 -20.40 3.94 -11.39
CA SER A 234 -19.15 3.18 -11.31
C SER A 234 -18.34 3.33 -12.59
N ILE A 235 -17.04 3.63 -12.43
CA ILE A 235 -16.09 3.72 -13.54
C ILE A 235 -15.84 2.32 -14.09
N VAL A 236 -15.70 1.35 -13.20
CA VAL A 236 -15.45 -0.05 -13.51
C VAL A 236 -16.55 -0.90 -12.90
N ILE A 237 -17.08 -1.84 -13.67
CA ILE A 237 -18.00 -2.86 -13.19
C ILE A 237 -17.42 -4.23 -13.51
N VAL A 238 -17.36 -5.09 -12.49
CA VAL A 238 -17.02 -6.50 -12.61
C VAL A 238 -18.29 -7.28 -12.35
N ILE A 239 -18.65 -8.16 -13.27
CA ILE A 239 -19.92 -8.89 -13.23
C ILE A 239 -19.74 -10.34 -13.68
N ASP A 240 -20.44 -11.24 -13.02
CA ASP A 240 -20.49 -12.67 -13.33
C ASP A 240 -21.09 -12.96 -14.72
N ALA A 241 -20.54 -13.96 -15.39
CA ALA A 241 -20.96 -14.50 -16.67
C ALA A 241 -20.46 -15.96 -16.81
N LEU A 242 -21.33 -16.93 -16.59
CA LEU A 242 -20.95 -18.34 -16.48
C LEU A 242 -20.61 -18.99 -17.83
N LYS A 243 -21.43 -18.73 -18.84
CA LYS A 243 -21.38 -19.32 -20.18
C LYS A 243 -22.22 -18.51 -21.17
N PHE A 244 -22.16 -18.85 -22.45
CA PHE A 244 -23.14 -18.37 -23.41
C PHE A 244 -24.53 -18.94 -23.11
N GLY A 245 -25.55 -18.10 -23.28
CA GLY A 245 -26.94 -18.42 -22.98
C GLY A 245 -27.25 -18.50 -21.49
N LYS A 246 -28.55 -18.59 -21.20
CA LYS A 246 -29.09 -18.47 -19.84
C LYS A 246 -28.65 -19.60 -18.91
N HIS A 247 -28.47 -19.26 -17.64
CA HIS A 247 -28.32 -20.21 -16.54
C HIS A 247 -29.24 -19.83 -15.38
N ILE A 248 -29.64 -20.81 -14.56
CA ILE A 248 -30.62 -20.58 -13.48
C ILE A 248 -30.04 -19.73 -12.33
N SER A 249 -28.76 -19.91 -12.03
CA SER A 249 -28.09 -19.27 -10.89
C SER A 249 -27.03 -18.25 -11.28
N HIS A 250 -26.77 -18.08 -12.58
CA HIS A 250 -25.75 -17.16 -13.09
C HIS A 250 -26.25 -16.49 -14.35
N PHE A 251 -25.73 -15.30 -14.62
CA PHE A 251 -25.87 -14.67 -15.91
C PHE A 251 -25.18 -15.48 -17.00
N GLY A 252 -25.84 -15.54 -18.15
CA GLY A 252 -25.17 -15.76 -19.42
C GLY A 252 -24.31 -14.55 -19.81
N VAL A 253 -23.39 -14.75 -20.76
CA VAL A 253 -22.56 -13.67 -21.33
C VAL A 253 -23.45 -12.54 -21.88
N GLU A 254 -24.57 -12.89 -22.53
CA GLU A 254 -25.53 -11.95 -23.09
C GLU A 254 -26.23 -11.12 -22.00
N GLU A 255 -26.75 -11.78 -20.96
CA GLU A 255 -27.42 -11.12 -19.84
C GLU A 255 -26.48 -10.16 -19.09
N ALA A 256 -25.23 -10.58 -18.86
CA ALA A 256 -24.22 -9.73 -18.24
C ALA A 256 -23.87 -8.51 -19.13
N THR A 257 -23.77 -8.72 -20.44
CA THR A 257 -23.50 -7.64 -21.41
C THR A 257 -24.65 -6.64 -21.47
N GLU A 258 -25.90 -7.11 -21.44
CA GLU A 258 -27.10 -6.27 -21.38
C GLU A 258 -27.14 -5.42 -20.10
N GLU A 259 -26.79 -5.98 -18.94
CA GLU A 259 -26.71 -5.19 -17.71
C GLU A 259 -25.61 -4.13 -17.76
N LEU A 260 -24.44 -4.46 -18.32
CA LEU A 260 -23.38 -3.48 -18.54
C LEU A 260 -23.81 -2.37 -19.52
N LEU A 261 -24.60 -2.70 -20.54
CA LEU A 261 -25.18 -1.73 -21.47
C LEU A 261 -26.16 -0.78 -20.79
N LYS A 262 -26.98 -1.26 -19.85
CA LYS A 262 -27.90 -0.43 -19.05
C LYS A 262 -27.13 0.52 -18.13
N LEU A 263 -26.04 0.04 -17.53
CA LEU A 263 -25.25 0.78 -16.53
C LEU A 263 -24.20 1.73 -17.13
N ARG A 264 -23.78 1.49 -18.37
CA ARG A 264 -22.81 2.29 -19.14
C ARG A 264 -21.53 2.66 -18.35
N PRO A 265 -20.83 1.69 -17.72
CA PRO A 265 -19.56 2.00 -17.08
C PRO A 265 -18.51 2.37 -18.14
N LYS A 266 -17.41 3.01 -17.72
CA LYS A 266 -16.27 3.23 -18.63
C LYS A 266 -15.55 1.93 -18.99
N CYS A 267 -15.63 0.94 -18.11
CA CYS A 267 -15.05 -0.38 -18.30
C CYS A 267 -15.91 -1.45 -17.63
N GLY A 268 -16.22 -2.53 -18.36
CA GLY A 268 -16.96 -3.68 -17.87
C GLY A 268 -16.13 -4.95 -17.97
N TYR A 269 -16.05 -5.73 -16.90
CA TYR A 269 -15.30 -6.99 -16.85
C TYR A 269 -16.23 -8.15 -16.53
N LEU A 270 -16.15 -9.19 -17.35
CA LEU A 270 -16.87 -10.44 -17.15
C LEU A 270 -16.00 -11.45 -16.39
N VAL A 271 -16.56 -12.14 -15.41
CA VAL A 271 -15.89 -13.18 -14.59
C VAL A 271 -16.79 -14.40 -14.43
N GLY A 272 -16.36 -15.43 -13.68
CA GLY A 272 -17.21 -16.60 -13.39
C GLY A 272 -17.30 -17.65 -14.50
N PHE A 273 -16.56 -17.50 -15.60
CA PHE A 273 -16.68 -18.35 -16.77
C PHE A 273 -16.32 -19.83 -16.55
N SER A 274 -17.25 -20.72 -16.84
CA SER A 274 -17.07 -22.18 -16.89
C SER A 274 -16.27 -22.65 -18.12
N HIS A 275 -15.98 -23.96 -18.18
CA HIS A 275 -15.35 -24.59 -19.34
C HIS A 275 -16.20 -24.61 -20.63
N ALA A 276 -17.46 -24.20 -20.55
CA ALA A 276 -18.32 -24.02 -21.73
C ALA A 276 -18.09 -22.68 -22.44
N ALA A 277 -17.27 -21.79 -21.87
CA ALA A 277 -17.01 -20.47 -22.42
C ALA A 277 -15.52 -20.35 -22.76
N ASP A 278 -15.17 -20.49 -24.03
CA ASP A 278 -13.79 -20.31 -24.49
C ASP A 278 -13.39 -18.83 -24.46
N HIS A 279 -12.16 -18.55 -24.02
CA HIS A 279 -11.71 -17.17 -23.87
C HIS A 279 -11.73 -16.37 -25.19
N ASP A 280 -11.26 -16.96 -26.28
CA ASP A 280 -11.12 -16.24 -27.54
C ASP A 280 -12.51 -16.07 -28.23
N GLU A 281 -13.45 -17.00 -27.99
CA GLU A 281 -14.85 -16.85 -28.41
C GLU A 281 -15.59 -15.76 -27.65
N ILE A 282 -15.40 -15.68 -26.34
CA ILE A 282 -15.97 -14.60 -25.53
C ILE A 282 -15.44 -13.24 -26.00
N LEU A 283 -14.13 -13.16 -26.28
CA LEU A 283 -13.51 -11.94 -26.78
C LEU A 283 -14.09 -11.53 -28.14
N SER A 284 -14.28 -12.48 -29.06
CA SER A 284 -14.82 -12.19 -30.40
C SER A 284 -16.28 -11.76 -30.36
N ALA A 285 -17.11 -12.41 -29.53
CA ALA A 285 -18.54 -12.12 -29.41
C ALA A 285 -18.84 -10.73 -28.81
N SER A 286 -17.88 -10.11 -28.13
CA SER A 286 -18.13 -8.94 -27.30
C SER A 286 -17.49 -7.64 -27.81
N HIS A 287 -17.07 -7.59 -29.08
CA HIS A 287 -16.55 -6.40 -29.74
C HIS A 287 -17.68 -5.39 -30.06
N HIS A 288 -18.10 -4.61 -29.06
CA HIS A 288 -18.87 -3.38 -29.26
C HIS A 288 -18.02 -2.15 -28.90
N ASP A 289 -18.18 -1.06 -29.65
CA ASP A 289 -17.33 0.15 -29.66
C ASP A 289 -17.14 0.90 -28.32
N ASN A 290 -17.77 0.44 -27.23
CA ASN A 290 -17.68 1.03 -25.89
C ASN A 290 -17.38 0.01 -24.76
N PHE A 291 -17.09 -1.25 -25.06
CA PHE A 291 -16.88 -2.29 -24.06
C PHE A 291 -15.49 -2.91 -24.18
N PHE A 292 -14.64 -2.62 -23.19
CA PHE A 292 -13.38 -3.33 -23.03
C PHE A 292 -13.66 -4.64 -22.32
N LEU A 293 -13.96 -5.70 -23.08
CA LEU A 293 -13.83 -7.03 -22.52
C LEU A 293 -12.41 -7.24 -22.01
N LEU A 294 -12.26 -8.12 -21.01
CA LEU A 294 -10.96 -8.66 -20.64
C LEU A 294 -10.26 -9.15 -21.91
N ARG A 295 -9.30 -8.36 -22.43
CA ARG A 295 -8.12 -8.90 -23.06
C ARG A 295 -7.53 -9.79 -21.98
N MET A 296 -7.64 -11.12 -22.07
CA MET A 296 -6.72 -11.95 -21.29
C MET A 296 -5.35 -11.65 -21.91
N GLY A 297 -4.70 -10.60 -21.40
CA GLY A 297 -3.40 -10.10 -21.77
C GLY A 297 -2.50 -11.23 -22.19
N SER A 298 -2.33 -11.34 -23.50
CA SER A 298 -1.10 -11.84 -24.06
C SER A 298 0.03 -11.08 -23.37
N ASN A 299 0.83 -11.81 -22.59
CA ASN A 299 2.19 -11.46 -22.14
C ASN A 299 2.38 -10.74 -20.79
N ARG A 300 1.44 -10.75 -19.82
CA ARG A 300 1.76 -10.28 -18.45
C ARG A 300 1.17 -11.14 -17.35
N LEU A 301 2.07 -11.78 -16.59
CA LEU A 301 1.86 -12.55 -15.34
C LEU A 301 0.83 -11.84 -14.44
N GLY A 302 -0.40 -12.36 -14.34
CA GLY A 302 -1.52 -11.84 -13.56
C GLY A 302 -2.16 -10.54 -14.10
N PHE A 303 -3.49 -10.45 -14.02
CA PHE A 303 -4.16 -9.16 -14.17
C PHE A 303 -3.97 -8.35 -12.90
N SER A 304 -2.92 -7.53 -12.88
CA SER A 304 -2.98 -6.25 -12.18
C SER A 304 -3.83 -5.31 -13.04
N LEU A 305 -5.13 -5.27 -12.76
CA LEU A 305 -5.88 -4.07 -13.09
C LEU A 305 -5.38 -2.99 -12.14
N MET A 306 -4.27 -2.34 -12.50
CA MET A 306 -4.05 -0.97 -12.04
C MET A 306 -5.12 -0.14 -12.71
N VAL A 307 -6.32 -0.09 -12.13
CA VAL A 307 -7.05 1.16 -12.16
C VAL A 307 -6.18 2.09 -11.33
N ALA A 308 -5.19 2.72 -11.99
CA ALA A 308 -4.57 3.91 -11.46
C ALA A 308 -5.65 5.00 -11.51
N VAL A 309 -6.70 4.85 -10.69
CA VAL A 309 -7.24 6.01 -10.02
C VAL A 309 -6.13 6.36 -9.04
N THR A 310 -5.14 7.12 -9.52
CA THR A 310 -4.72 8.24 -8.70
C THR A 310 -6.03 8.94 -8.39
N MET A 311 -6.63 8.61 -7.23
CA MET A 311 -7.50 9.55 -6.54
C MET A 311 -6.70 10.82 -6.64
N ALA A 312 -7.19 11.81 -7.40
CA ALA A 312 -6.50 13.07 -7.50
C ALA A 312 -6.22 13.43 -6.03
N PRO A 313 -4.96 13.43 -5.58
CA PRO A 313 -4.68 13.63 -4.18
C PRO A 313 -4.79 15.14 -4.03
N HIS A 314 -6.02 15.62 -4.05
CA HIS A 314 -6.35 16.87 -3.41
C HIS A 314 -6.12 16.59 -1.93
N GLU A 315 -5.30 17.42 -1.30
CA GLU A 315 -5.16 17.40 0.15
C GLU A 315 -6.57 17.52 0.74
N PRO A 316 -7.08 16.50 1.45
CA PRO A 316 -8.39 16.64 2.07
C PRO A 316 -8.25 17.74 3.12
N LEU A 317 -9.03 18.81 2.96
CA LEU A 317 -9.15 19.83 4.00
C LEU A 317 -9.62 19.14 5.28
N THR A 318 -8.88 19.32 6.36
CA THR A 318 -9.21 18.79 7.69
C THR A 318 -10.06 19.79 8.47
N GLN A 319 -9.92 21.09 8.16
CA GLN A 319 -10.71 22.13 8.80
C GLN A 319 -10.99 23.33 7.88
N ILE A 320 -12.18 23.92 8.02
CA ILE A 320 -12.57 25.20 7.43
C ILE A 320 -13.20 26.07 8.53
N ARG A 321 -12.72 27.31 8.69
CA ARG A 321 -13.29 28.32 9.59
C ARG A 321 -13.32 29.69 8.92
N ILE A 322 -14.35 30.48 9.17
CA ILE A 322 -14.42 31.87 8.71
C ILE A 322 -14.00 32.77 9.87
N GLN A 323 -12.73 33.16 9.91
CA GLN A 323 -12.15 33.87 11.06
C GLN A 323 -12.76 35.25 11.27
N ALA A 324 -12.92 36.02 10.20
CA ALA A 324 -13.35 37.41 10.25
C ALA A 324 -14.09 37.81 8.97
N TYR A 325 -14.70 38.98 9.01
CA TYR A 325 -15.19 39.68 7.82
C TYR A 325 -14.69 41.13 7.84
N ASP A 326 -14.44 41.68 6.67
CA ASP A 326 -13.99 43.05 6.46
C ASP A 326 -14.94 43.78 5.50
N ILE A 327 -15.17 45.07 5.77
CA ILE A 327 -15.92 45.94 4.86
C ILE A 327 -14.91 46.69 4.00
N VAL A 328 -14.79 46.28 2.73
CA VAL A 328 -13.93 46.93 1.74
C VAL A 328 -14.71 48.08 1.13
N THR A 329 -14.11 49.27 1.05
CA THR A 329 -14.77 50.51 0.59
C THR A 329 -14.41 50.92 -0.84
N THR A 330 -13.30 50.42 -1.39
CA THR A 330 -12.81 50.72 -2.75
C THR A 330 -12.59 49.44 -3.56
N PRO A 331 -12.97 49.38 -4.85
CA PRO A 331 -13.60 50.43 -5.68
C PRO A 331 -15.11 50.63 -5.44
N SER A 332 -15.78 49.70 -4.76
CA SER A 332 -17.17 49.84 -4.30
C SER A 332 -17.34 49.13 -2.97
N ARG A 333 -18.34 49.51 -2.16
CA ARG A 333 -18.50 48.98 -0.80
C ARG A 333 -18.99 47.53 -0.82
N TYR A 334 -18.20 46.56 -0.34
CA TYR A 334 -18.58 45.15 -0.22
C TYR A 334 -18.02 44.49 1.04
N VAL A 335 -18.58 43.33 1.41
CA VAL A 335 -18.11 42.52 2.54
C VAL A 335 -17.31 41.33 2.03
N GLN A 336 -16.12 41.16 2.59
CA GLN A 336 -15.21 40.06 2.33
C GLN A 336 -15.06 39.20 3.57
N TYR A 337 -15.01 37.89 3.41
CA TYR A 337 -14.83 36.92 4.49
C TYR A 337 -13.44 36.30 4.40
N THR A 338 -12.74 36.27 5.53
CA THR A 338 -11.42 35.66 5.66
C THR A 338 -11.59 34.22 6.13
N ILE A 339 -11.30 33.27 5.25
CA ILE A 339 -11.54 31.83 5.46
C ILE A 339 -10.19 31.15 5.69
N ASN A 340 -10.02 30.57 6.88
CA ASN A 340 -8.87 29.75 7.22
C ASN A 340 -9.14 28.30 6.87
N LEU A 341 -8.18 27.73 6.15
CA LEU A 341 -8.19 26.38 5.63
C LEU A 341 -7.01 25.63 6.25
N GLN A 342 -7.29 24.42 6.75
CA GLN A 342 -6.27 23.52 7.25
C GLN A 342 -6.28 22.26 6.41
N GLY A 343 -5.14 21.95 5.78
CA GLY A 343 -4.86 20.65 5.20
C GLY A 343 -3.93 19.83 6.11
N PRO A 344 -3.55 18.60 5.69
CA PRO A 344 -2.67 17.74 6.47
C PRO A 344 -1.24 18.26 6.59
N VAL A 345 -0.77 19.03 5.60
CA VAL A 345 0.64 19.47 5.48
C VAL A 345 0.78 20.99 5.64
N ARG A 346 -0.24 21.76 5.27
CA ARG A 346 -0.21 23.23 5.32
C ARG A 346 -1.55 23.82 5.73
N SER A 347 -1.52 25.00 6.33
CA SER A 347 -2.69 25.86 6.54
C SER A 347 -2.54 27.13 5.71
N TRP A 348 -3.61 27.60 5.09
CA TRP A 348 -3.61 28.84 4.32
C TRP A 348 -4.94 29.56 4.46
N THR A 349 -4.96 30.82 4.05
CA THR A 349 -6.13 31.68 4.16
C THR A 349 -6.56 32.12 2.77
N VAL A 350 -7.86 32.07 2.50
CA VAL A 350 -8.46 32.66 1.30
C VAL A 350 -9.48 33.70 1.69
N THR A 351 -9.62 34.72 0.87
CA THR A 351 -10.60 35.77 1.08
C THR A 351 -11.65 35.73 -0.01
N LYS A 352 -12.93 35.70 0.37
CA LYS A 352 -14.07 35.52 -0.55
C LYS A 352 -15.22 36.44 -0.22
N ARG A 353 -15.93 36.95 -1.22
CA ARG A 353 -17.19 37.69 -1.02
C ARG A 353 -18.40 36.75 -1.04
N TYR A 354 -19.52 37.20 -0.46
CA TYR A 354 -20.76 36.40 -0.43
C TYR A 354 -21.20 35.93 -1.82
N SER A 355 -21.11 36.79 -2.85
CA SER A 355 -21.52 36.43 -4.22
C SER A 355 -20.67 35.31 -4.84
N GLU A 356 -19.42 35.15 -4.40
CA GLU A 356 -18.59 34.00 -4.82
C GLU A 356 -19.07 32.72 -4.13
N LEU A 357 -19.42 32.77 -2.84
CA LEU A 357 -20.01 31.64 -2.11
C LEU A 357 -21.38 31.23 -2.68
N ASP A 358 -22.18 32.21 -3.09
CA ASP A 358 -23.46 32.02 -3.79
C ASP A 358 -23.26 31.31 -5.14
N SER A 359 -22.26 31.73 -5.92
CA SER A 359 -21.89 31.05 -7.17
C SER A 359 -21.39 29.63 -6.94
N LEU A 360 -20.56 29.42 -5.92
CA LEU A 360 -20.11 28.09 -5.52
C LEU A 360 -21.30 27.20 -5.14
N HIS A 361 -22.25 27.72 -4.35
CA HIS A 361 -23.44 26.99 -3.93
C HIS A 361 -24.25 26.50 -5.13
N HIS A 362 -24.53 27.35 -6.12
CA HIS A 362 -25.26 26.92 -7.33
C HIS A 362 -24.52 25.82 -8.09
N LYS A 363 -23.19 25.91 -8.19
CA LYS A 363 -22.36 24.87 -8.81
C LYS A 363 -22.36 23.56 -8.02
N MET A 364 -22.31 23.64 -6.68
CA MET A 364 -22.40 22.46 -5.80
C MET A 364 -23.78 21.80 -5.88
N ASN A 365 -24.85 22.59 -5.90
CA ASN A 365 -26.23 22.11 -5.93
C ASN A 365 -26.58 21.43 -7.26
N ALA A 366 -25.91 21.84 -8.36
CA ALA A 366 -26.00 21.16 -9.65
C ALA A 366 -25.37 19.75 -9.66
N LEU A 367 -24.44 19.47 -8.75
CA LEU A 367 -23.84 18.13 -8.59
C LEU A 367 -24.73 17.21 -7.74
N ALA A 368 -25.20 17.72 -6.61
CA ALA A 368 -26.13 17.07 -5.71
C ALA A 368 -26.73 18.11 -4.74
N PRO A 369 -27.95 17.88 -4.19
CA PRO A 369 -28.57 18.77 -3.21
C PRO A 369 -27.67 19.00 -1.99
N THR A 370 -27.29 20.26 -1.72
CA THR A 370 -26.38 20.56 -0.60
C THR A 370 -27.04 20.28 0.77
N PRO A 371 -26.29 19.77 1.77
CA PRO A 371 -26.87 19.30 3.04
C PRO A 371 -27.46 20.40 3.92
N VAL A 372 -27.04 21.65 3.72
CA VAL A 372 -27.54 22.83 4.43
C VAL A 372 -27.80 23.92 3.40
N GLN A 373 -28.90 24.66 3.59
CA GLN A 373 -29.24 25.81 2.74
C GLN A 373 -28.22 26.93 2.93
N LEU A 374 -27.85 27.60 1.82
CA LEU A 374 -26.99 28.77 1.90
C LEU A 374 -27.73 29.91 2.64
N PRO A 375 -27.11 30.60 3.63
CA PRO A 375 -27.73 31.71 4.33
C PRO A 375 -28.17 32.80 3.35
N GLY A 376 -29.47 33.02 3.21
CA GLY A 376 -30.03 33.84 2.13
C GLY A 376 -29.57 35.31 2.12
N LYS A 377 -29.77 35.94 0.94
CA LYS A 377 -29.88 37.39 0.83
C LYS A 377 -31.23 37.76 1.46
N THR A 378 -31.25 38.12 2.75
CA THR A 378 -32.50 38.46 3.46
C THR A 378 -33.35 39.47 2.67
N LEU A 379 -34.67 39.28 2.66
CA LEU A 379 -35.68 40.12 1.99
C LEU A 379 -35.71 41.61 2.42
N PHE A 380 -34.83 42.01 3.34
CA PHE A 380 -34.61 43.40 3.78
C PHE A 380 -33.47 44.11 3.03
N SER A 381 -32.94 43.52 1.95
CA SER A 381 -31.81 44.06 1.17
C SER A 381 -32.11 45.34 0.37
N SER A 382 -33.32 45.90 0.46
CA SER A 382 -33.68 47.19 -0.13
C SER A 382 -33.22 48.40 0.72
N LEU A 383 -32.73 48.17 1.94
CA LEU A 383 -32.15 49.22 2.79
C LEU A 383 -30.61 49.07 2.88
N PRO A 384 -29.82 49.96 2.23
CA PRO A 384 -28.35 49.93 2.27
C PRO A 384 -27.75 49.98 3.68
N SER A 385 -28.50 50.48 4.66
CA SER A 385 -28.07 50.60 6.07
C SER A 385 -28.03 49.26 6.81
N GLN A 386 -28.82 48.25 6.42
CA GLN A 386 -28.84 46.93 7.06
C GLN A 386 -27.83 45.93 6.48
N ALA A 387 -27.42 46.11 5.22
CA ALA A 387 -26.45 45.23 4.56
C ALA A 387 -25.05 45.24 5.20
N PHE A 388 -24.74 46.27 5.98
CA PHE A 388 -23.48 46.45 6.71
C PHE A 388 -23.65 46.50 8.23
N ASN A 389 -24.81 46.08 8.75
CA ASN A 389 -25.06 45.99 10.18
C ASN A 389 -24.19 44.87 10.81
N ALA A 390 -23.53 45.17 11.93
CA ALA A 390 -22.57 44.25 12.57
C ALA A 390 -23.20 42.93 13.06
N ASP A 391 -24.41 42.97 13.63
CA ASP A 391 -25.12 41.76 14.11
C ASP A 391 -25.48 40.86 12.94
N PHE A 392 -25.95 41.47 11.85
CA PHE A 392 -26.28 40.77 10.63
C PHE A 392 -25.06 40.13 9.95
N LEU A 393 -23.95 40.86 9.86
CA LEU A 393 -22.71 40.33 9.28
C LEU A 393 -22.12 39.20 10.14
N THR A 394 -22.24 39.31 11.46
CA THR A 394 -21.84 38.25 12.39
C THR A 394 -22.71 37.00 12.23
N ALA A 395 -24.03 37.15 12.17
CA ALA A 395 -24.95 36.03 11.94
C ALA A 395 -24.71 35.35 10.58
N ARG A 396 -24.46 36.15 9.53
CA ARG A 396 -24.13 35.63 8.20
C ARG A 396 -22.78 34.91 8.17
N ARG A 397 -21.73 35.45 8.81
CA ARG A 397 -20.43 34.78 8.95
C ARG A 397 -20.60 33.39 9.56
N THR A 398 -21.31 33.30 10.68
CA THR A 398 -21.57 32.01 11.37
C THR A 398 -22.39 31.06 10.50
N GLY A 399 -23.40 31.56 9.78
CA GLY A 399 -24.20 30.75 8.85
C GLY A 399 -23.37 30.19 7.70
N LEU A 400 -22.48 31.00 7.11
CA LEU A 400 -21.60 30.58 6.01
C LEU A 400 -20.57 29.55 6.50
N GLU A 401 -20.03 29.73 7.70
CA GLU A 401 -19.11 28.76 8.31
C GLU A 401 -19.79 27.41 8.51
N ARG A 402 -21.01 27.39 9.06
CA ARG A 402 -21.81 26.17 9.22
C ARG A 402 -22.09 25.49 7.87
N TYR A 403 -22.42 26.26 6.84
CA TYR A 403 -22.64 25.75 5.49
C TYR A 403 -21.38 25.06 4.92
N LEU A 404 -20.21 25.71 5.01
CA LEU A 404 -18.95 25.14 4.52
C LEU A 404 -18.51 23.92 5.34
N GLN A 405 -18.69 23.94 6.65
CA GLN A 405 -18.41 22.80 7.52
C GLN A 405 -19.35 21.62 7.24
N ALA A 406 -20.63 21.87 6.93
CA ALA A 406 -21.56 20.82 6.57
C ALA A 406 -21.12 20.10 5.29
N ILE A 407 -20.65 20.84 4.28
CA ILE A 407 -20.08 20.26 3.05
C ILE A 407 -18.75 19.55 3.34
N LEU A 408 -17.92 20.10 4.24
CA LEU A 408 -16.64 19.51 4.59
C LEU A 408 -16.80 18.13 5.27
N HIS A 409 -17.74 18.02 6.20
CA HIS A 409 -17.94 16.81 7.00
C HIS A 409 -19.03 15.87 6.46
N HIS A 410 -19.63 16.19 5.32
CA HIS A 410 -20.68 15.34 4.75
C HIS A 410 -20.13 13.96 4.35
N PRO A 411 -20.84 12.83 4.56
CA PRO A 411 -20.36 11.50 4.15
C PRO A 411 -20.06 11.42 2.65
N ASN A 412 -20.98 11.92 1.81
CA ASN A 412 -20.78 12.03 0.38
C ASN A 412 -19.73 13.12 0.04
N ALA A 413 -18.62 12.70 -0.58
CA ALA A 413 -17.50 13.56 -0.93
C ALA A 413 -17.64 14.26 -2.31
N ILE A 414 -18.79 14.12 -2.99
CA ILE A 414 -19.02 14.63 -4.35
C ILE A 414 -18.65 16.11 -4.52
N TRP A 415 -19.00 16.96 -3.55
CA TRP A 415 -18.66 18.39 -3.56
C TRP A 415 -17.18 18.65 -3.30
N ARG A 416 -16.59 17.97 -2.30
CA ARG A 416 -15.17 18.16 -1.92
C ARG A 416 -14.20 17.71 -3.00
N ARG A 417 -14.64 16.80 -3.87
CA ARG A 417 -13.87 16.29 -5.01
C ARG A 417 -14.11 17.07 -6.30
N SER A 418 -15.01 18.06 -6.29
CA SER A 418 -15.32 18.84 -7.47
C SER A 418 -14.19 19.84 -7.76
N LYS A 419 -13.96 20.10 -9.04
CA LYS A 419 -12.98 21.09 -9.48
C LYS A 419 -13.32 22.48 -8.93
N GLU A 420 -14.61 22.79 -8.91
CA GLU A 420 -15.15 24.06 -8.43
C GLU A 420 -14.81 24.30 -6.96
N TRP A 421 -14.85 23.26 -6.12
CA TRP A 421 -14.44 23.32 -4.72
C TRP A 421 -12.94 23.57 -4.57
N CYS A 422 -12.13 22.81 -5.31
CA CYS A 422 -10.67 22.95 -5.28
C CYS A 422 -10.21 24.33 -5.77
N ASP A 423 -10.73 24.79 -6.90
CA ASP A 423 -10.39 26.10 -7.48
C ASP A 423 -10.84 27.24 -6.54
N PHE A 424 -12.01 27.10 -5.91
CA PHE A 424 -12.53 28.11 -5.00
C PHE A 424 -11.64 28.32 -3.76
N PHE A 425 -11.11 27.23 -3.20
CA PHE A 425 -10.25 27.27 -2.02
C PHE A 425 -8.75 27.28 -2.34
N GLY A 426 -8.36 27.21 -3.62
CA GLY A 426 -6.95 27.13 -4.03
C GLY A 426 -6.27 25.83 -3.55
N ILE A 427 -7.02 24.72 -3.53
CA ILE A 427 -6.48 23.40 -3.15
C ILE A 427 -5.64 22.88 -4.34
N PRO A 428 -4.34 22.57 -4.17
CA PRO A 428 -3.48 22.20 -5.29
C PRO A 428 -3.95 20.88 -5.93
N ASP A 429 -4.11 20.89 -7.25
CA ASP A 429 -4.25 19.65 -8.02
C ASP A 429 -2.86 19.09 -8.29
N ARG A 430 -2.55 17.93 -7.70
CA ARG A 430 -1.28 17.21 -7.94
C ARG A 430 -1.03 16.90 -9.41
N LYS A 431 -2.02 16.97 -10.31
CA LYS A 431 -1.82 16.84 -11.76
C LYS A 431 -1.22 18.08 -12.42
N ALA A 432 -1.36 19.28 -11.84
CA ALA A 432 -0.84 20.52 -12.44
C ALA A 432 0.70 20.59 -12.42
N GLY A 433 1.35 19.90 -11.49
CA GLY A 433 2.82 19.80 -11.44
C GLY A 433 3.45 19.06 -12.62
N ALA A 434 2.70 18.19 -13.30
CA ALA A 434 3.23 17.39 -14.42
C ALA A 434 3.29 18.16 -15.76
N ARG A 435 2.54 19.26 -15.91
CA ARG A 435 2.54 20.09 -17.13
C ARG A 435 3.52 21.27 -17.08
N ALA A 436 4.09 21.54 -15.91
CA ALA A 436 5.07 22.61 -15.68
C ALA A 436 6.53 22.20 -15.97
N VAL A 437 6.78 20.97 -16.46
CA VAL A 437 8.13 20.43 -16.74
C VAL A 437 8.85 21.13 -17.91
N SER A 438 8.23 22.14 -18.54
CA SER A 438 8.89 22.99 -19.54
C SER A 438 9.34 24.36 -19.02
N GLY A 439 9.10 24.71 -17.75
CA GLY A 439 9.45 26.01 -17.22
C GLY A 439 10.04 25.90 -15.83
N SER A 440 11.32 26.19 -15.73
CA SER A 440 12.01 26.42 -14.47
C SER A 440 11.20 27.39 -13.59
N TRP A 441 10.55 26.87 -12.54
CA TRP A 441 9.85 27.69 -11.55
C TRP A 441 10.87 28.44 -10.67
N TRP A 442 12.10 27.90 -10.53
CA TRP A 442 13.17 28.50 -9.74
C TRP A 442 13.83 29.73 -10.41
N LEU A 443 13.81 29.84 -11.76
CA LEU A 443 14.49 30.94 -12.47
C LEU A 443 13.66 32.23 -12.60
N LYS A 444 12.42 32.28 -12.10
CA LYS A 444 11.54 33.46 -12.23
C LYS A 444 11.58 34.43 -11.04
N SER A 445 12.41 34.17 -10.03
CA SER A 445 12.58 35.07 -8.88
C SER A 445 13.86 35.91 -9.00
N GLU A 446 13.94 36.75 -10.04
CA GLU A 446 14.96 37.79 -10.16
C GLU A 446 14.48 39.16 -9.64
N SER A 447 13.54 39.17 -8.68
CA SER A 447 13.11 40.41 -8.04
C SER A 447 13.07 40.26 -6.53
N ALA A 448 13.98 41.01 -5.89
CA ALA A 448 14.00 41.51 -4.53
C ALA A 448 13.18 40.73 -3.46
N ASN A 449 13.89 40.18 -2.47
CA ASN A 449 13.40 39.51 -1.24
C ASN A 449 13.14 37.99 -1.26
N GLY A 450 13.65 37.24 -2.23
CA GLY A 450 13.70 35.77 -2.12
C GLY A 450 14.61 35.33 -0.96
N LYS A 451 14.02 34.90 0.15
CA LYS A 451 14.75 34.17 1.20
C LYS A 451 15.16 32.83 0.60
N ASP A 452 16.43 32.71 0.21
CA ASP A 452 17.08 31.43 -0.10
C ASP A 452 17.11 30.60 1.19
N ASP A 453 16.02 29.86 1.45
CA ASP A 453 15.89 29.03 2.64
C ASP A 453 16.45 27.61 2.42
N ALA A 454 16.74 26.93 3.52
CA ALA A 454 17.31 25.59 3.54
C ALA A 454 16.34 24.51 3.03
N GLU A 455 15.03 24.76 3.03
CA GLU A 455 13.95 23.86 2.64
C GLU A 455 13.76 23.84 1.12
N SER A 456 13.81 25.01 0.47
CA SER A 456 13.76 25.19 -0.98
C SER A 456 14.91 24.47 -1.71
N TRP A 457 16.10 24.43 -1.11
CA TRP A 457 17.23 23.65 -1.63
C TRP A 457 16.94 22.14 -1.65
N MET A 458 16.28 21.61 -0.62
CA MET A 458 15.95 20.18 -0.52
C MET A 458 14.83 19.79 -1.49
N GLU A 459 13.88 20.67 -1.75
CA GLU A 459 12.85 20.49 -2.77
C GLU A 459 13.44 20.39 -4.18
N GLU A 460 14.38 21.28 -4.52
CA GLU A 460 15.08 21.23 -5.81
C GLU A 460 15.94 19.97 -5.91
N TYR A 461 16.61 19.54 -4.83
CA TYR A 461 17.35 18.27 -4.79
C TYR A 461 16.44 17.06 -5.09
N ALA A 462 15.25 16.99 -4.48
CA ALA A 462 14.29 15.92 -4.74
C ALA A 462 13.84 15.91 -6.21
N SER A 463 13.65 17.08 -6.80
CA SER A 463 13.27 17.21 -8.22
C SER A 463 14.42 16.87 -9.19
N VAL A 464 15.68 17.14 -8.79
CA VAL A 464 16.88 16.71 -9.51
C VAL A 464 17.02 15.19 -9.50
N MET A 465 16.72 14.54 -8.36
CA MET A 465 16.67 13.08 -8.25
C MET A 465 15.63 12.43 -9.17
N ASP A 466 14.48 13.07 -9.40
CA ASP A 466 13.49 12.59 -10.37
C ASP A 466 13.97 12.72 -11.82
N THR A 467 14.71 13.78 -12.13
CA THR A 467 15.32 13.97 -13.46
C THR A 467 16.37 12.90 -13.74
N LEU A 468 17.20 12.58 -12.75
CA LEU A 468 18.19 11.51 -12.79
C LEU A 468 17.54 10.13 -13.04
N ARG A 469 16.43 9.81 -12.36
CA ARG A 469 15.69 8.56 -12.60
C ARG A 469 15.18 8.45 -14.04
N GLN A 470 14.74 9.56 -14.63
CA GLN A 470 14.31 9.59 -16.04
C GLN A 470 15.47 9.28 -17.00
N VAL A 471 16.68 9.81 -16.75
CA VAL A 471 17.86 9.47 -17.56
C VAL A 471 18.15 7.95 -17.51
N ARG A 472 18.09 7.34 -16.31
CA ARG A 472 18.26 5.88 -16.14
C ARG A 472 17.22 5.08 -16.93
N GLN A 473 15.97 5.54 -16.97
CA GLN A 473 14.91 4.87 -17.73
C GLN A 473 15.22 4.86 -19.24
N TYR A 474 15.68 5.97 -19.79
CA TYR A 474 16.08 6.04 -21.20
C TYR A 474 17.29 5.16 -21.53
N VAL A 475 18.26 5.02 -20.61
CA VAL A 475 19.38 4.07 -20.76
C VAL A 475 18.88 2.63 -20.84
N VAL A 476 17.96 2.24 -19.95
CA VAL A 476 17.37 0.89 -19.95
C VAL A 476 16.55 0.63 -21.22
N GLU A 477 15.80 1.62 -21.69
CA GLU A 477 15.01 1.53 -22.92
C GLU A 477 15.90 1.36 -24.16
N ARG A 478 16.99 2.14 -24.24
CA ARG A 478 18.02 2.02 -25.27
C ARG A 478 18.63 0.61 -25.29
N ASP A 479 19.07 0.11 -24.15
CA ASP A 479 19.74 -1.19 -24.05
C ASP A 479 18.80 -2.34 -24.45
N LYS A 480 17.52 -2.25 -24.06
CA LYS A 480 16.48 -3.22 -24.47
C LYS A 480 16.20 -3.18 -25.96
N ALA A 481 16.20 -2.00 -26.58
CA ALA A 481 16.02 -1.86 -28.02
C ALA A 481 17.22 -2.42 -28.80
N TYR A 482 18.44 -2.20 -28.33
CA TYR A 482 19.63 -2.83 -28.92
C TYR A 482 19.62 -4.36 -28.82
N ALA A 483 19.19 -4.92 -27.68
CA ALA A 483 19.08 -6.38 -27.51
C ALA A 483 18.08 -7.04 -28.48
N ARG A 484 17.13 -6.27 -29.02
CA ARG A 484 16.15 -6.72 -30.02
C ARG A 484 16.56 -6.45 -31.46
N GLY A 485 17.67 -5.74 -31.69
CA GLY A 485 18.08 -5.30 -33.04
C GLY A 485 17.37 -4.03 -33.54
N ASP A 486 16.58 -3.35 -32.70
CA ASP A 486 15.79 -2.16 -33.06
C ASP A 486 16.65 -0.87 -33.00
N SER A 487 17.51 -0.66 -34.00
CA SER A 487 18.47 0.46 -34.02
C SER A 487 17.83 1.87 -33.94
N THR A 488 16.64 2.05 -34.53
CA THR A 488 15.91 3.33 -34.55
C THR A 488 15.36 3.71 -33.18
N ILE A 489 14.75 2.75 -32.47
CA ILE A 489 14.21 2.94 -31.12
C ILE A 489 15.37 3.16 -30.14
N ALA A 490 16.45 2.40 -30.29
CA ALA A 490 17.65 2.57 -29.47
C ALA A 490 18.26 3.99 -29.62
N SER A 491 18.40 4.47 -30.85
CA SER A 491 18.91 5.81 -31.13
C SER A 491 18.00 6.91 -30.57
N THR A 492 16.67 6.74 -30.69
CA THR A 492 15.68 7.69 -30.17
C THR A 492 15.73 7.76 -28.64
N ALA A 493 15.79 6.61 -27.96
CA ALA A 493 15.93 6.56 -26.50
C ALA A 493 17.25 7.17 -26.03
N ALA A 494 18.35 6.93 -26.75
CA ALA A 494 19.64 7.55 -26.46
C ALA A 494 19.60 9.09 -26.61
N MET A 495 18.96 9.61 -27.66
CA MET A 495 18.80 11.06 -27.88
C MET A 495 17.95 11.70 -26.77
N ASN A 496 16.85 11.08 -26.39
CA ASN A 496 15.99 11.57 -25.30
C ASN A 496 16.73 11.53 -23.95
N GLY A 497 17.48 10.46 -23.68
CA GLY A 497 18.34 10.36 -22.51
C GLY A 497 19.39 11.48 -22.43
N LYS A 498 20.06 11.80 -23.55
CA LYS A 498 21.03 12.91 -23.64
C LYS A 498 20.38 14.28 -23.39
N LYS A 499 19.16 14.50 -23.90
CA LYS A 499 18.41 15.75 -23.68
C LYS A 499 18.07 15.96 -22.20
N VAL A 500 17.58 14.92 -21.52
CA VAL A 500 17.27 14.99 -20.08
C VAL A 500 18.54 15.09 -19.24
N LEU A 501 19.63 14.42 -19.64
CA LEU A 501 20.94 14.53 -18.99
C LEU A 501 21.49 15.96 -19.04
N ALA A 502 21.34 16.69 -20.16
CA ALA A 502 21.73 18.10 -20.24
C ALA A 502 20.95 18.99 -19.26
N SER A 503 19.66 18.72 -19.08
CA SER A 503 18.83 19.38 -18.06
C SER A 503 19.30 19.04 -16.65
N LEU A 504 19.62 17.77 -16.37
CA LEU A 504 20.17 17.32 -15.09
C LEU A 504 21.47 18.08 -14.73
N THR A 505 22.40 18.21 -15.68
CA THR A 505 23.65 18.95 -15.49
C THR A 505 23.41 20.40 -15.10
N SER A 506 22.49 21.09 -15.76
CA SER A 506 22.15 22.49 -15.46
C SER A 506 21.54 22.66 -14.07
N ARG A 507 20.71 21.71 -13.63
CA ARG A 507 20.02 21.79 -12.34
C ARG A 507 20.93 21.42 -11.16
N ILE A 508 21.85 20.48 -11.36
CA ILE A 508 22.92 20.20 -10.39
C ILE A 508 23.77 21.46 -10.13
N LYS A 509 24.14 22.18 -11.20
CA LYS A 509 24.85 23.47 -11.06
C LYS A 509 24.05 24.52 -10.28
N THR A 510 22.73 24.56 -10.48
CA THR A 510 21.85 25.46 -9.72
C THR A 510 21.86 25.15 -8.22
N LEU A 511 21.83 23.87 -7.85
CA LEU A 511 21.94 23.43 -6.45
C LEU A 511 23.29 23.79 -5.83
N GLU A 512 24.37 23.69 -6.61
CA GLU A 512 25.72 24.11 -6.19
C GLU A 512 25.77 25.60 -5.89
N ASP A 513 25.29 26.42 -6.82
CA ASP A 513 25.28 27.88 -6.67
C ASP A 513 24.42 28.31 -5.46
N ALA A 514 23.30 27.62 -5.22
CA ALA A 514 22.45 27.85 -4.04
C ALA A 514 23.15 27.46 -2.73
N LEU A 515 23.89 26.35 -2.72
CA LEU A 515 24.63 25.91 -1.52
C LEU A 515 25.77 26.88 -1.17
N VAL A 516 26.43 27.45 -2.18
CA VAL A 516 27.44 28.51 -1.98
C VAL A 516 26.81 29.77 -1.34
N ARG A 517 25.60 30.16 -1.77
CA ARG A 517 24.88 31.30 -1.17
C ARG A 517 24.47 31.03 0.28
N ILE A 518 23.99 29.83 0.59
CA ILE A 518 23.66 29.39 1.96
C ILE A 518 24.91 29.45 2.85
N ASN A 519 26.07 28.99 2.35
CA ASN A 519 27.32 29.04 3.09
C ASN A 519 27.81 30.49 3.33
N ALA A 520 27.65 31.37 2.35
CA ALA A 520 28.00 32.79 2.49
C ALA A 520 27.11 33.51 3.52
N ALA A 521 25.82 33.17 3.57
CA ALA A 521 24.88 33.68 4.58
C ALA A 521 25.22 33.19 6.00
N ASN A 522 25.69 31.95 6.15
CA ASN A 522 26.16 31.40 7.43
C ASN A 522 27.38 32.16 7.99
N ASN A 523 28.33 32.54 7.13
CA ASN A 523 29.55 33.23 7.54
C ASN A 523 29.33 34.71 7.89
N THR A 524 28.32 35.36 7.30
CA THR A 524 27.97 36.77 7.62
C THR A 524 27.24 36.92 8.95
N GLY A 525 26.49 35.90 9.39
CA GLY A 525 25.83 35.88 10.70
C GLY A 525 26.77 35.77 11.91
N ASN A 526 27.96 35.16 11.73
CA ASN A 526 28.91 34.90 12.82
C ASN A 526 29.83 36.08 13.20
N ASN A 527 29.92 37.14 12.38
CA ASN A 527 30.86 38.25 12.59
C ASN A 527 30.29 39.46 13.37
N THR A 528 29.09 39.38 13.96
CA THR A 528 28.45 40.51 14.66
C THR A 528 28.53 40.48 16.19
N VAL A 529 29.22 39.51 16.79
CA VAL A 529 29.35 39.39 18.25
C VAL A 529 30.76 39.77 18.71
N ASN A 530 31.06 41.06 18.72
CA ASN A 530 32.09 41.64 19.60
C ASN A 530 31.91 43.17 19.65
N ARG A 531 31.13 43.66 20.62
CA ARG A 531 31.10 45.07 21.02
C ARG A 531 31.26 45.14 22.55
N PRO A 532 32.16 45.98 23.08
CA PRO A 532 32.43 46.04 24.51
C PRO A 532 31.26 46.70 25.27
N ALA A 533 31.06 46.27 26.51
CA ALA A 533 29.94 46.68 27.37
C ALA A 533 30.02 48.16 27.77
N ASN A 534 28.91 48.88 27.65
CA ASN A 534 28.72 50.22 28.22
C ASN A 534 28.01 50.16 29.58
N PRO A 535 28.24 51.14 30.47
CA PRO A 535 27.86 51.10 31.88
C PRO A 535 26.37 51.47 32.11
N PRO A 536 25.81 51.19 33.31
CA PRO A 536 24.36 51.22 33.53
C PRO A 536 23.84 52.64 33.79
N GLY A 537 22.92 53.10 32.94
CA GLY A 537 22.20 54.35 33.15
C GLY A 537 21.81 55.09 31.88
N TYR A 538 21.08 54.45 30.97
CA TYR A 538 20.28 55.16 29.97
C TYR A 538 19.16 54.24 29.44
N ASP A 539 17.93 54.69 29.62
CA ASP A 539 16.71 54.10 29.05
C ASP A 539 16.55 54.64 27.62
N ASP A 540 16.37 53.74 26.65
CA ASP A 540 15.97 54.09 25.30
C ASP A 540 14.84 53.16 24.85
N SER A 541 13.62 53.59 25.19
CA SER A 541 12.42 53.29 24.45
C SER A 541 12.54 53.85 23.02
N ILE A 542 12.78 52.98 22.02
CA ILE A 542 12.28 53.00 20.63
C ILE A 542 13.16 52.07 19.77
N SER A 543 12.51 51.09 19.12
CA SER A 543 12.97 50.20 18.02
C SER A 543 12.96 48.69 18.29
N THR A 544 11.82 48.12 18.69
CA THR A 544 11.57 46.67 18.50
C THR A 544 10.97 46.41 17.12
N VAL A 545 11.70 46.76 16.07
CA VAL A 545 11.45 46.25 14.72
C VAL A 545 12.06 44.85 14.65
N ASN A 546 11.19 43.85 14.76
CA ASN A 546 11.18 42.61 13.98
C ASN A 546 12.53 41.94 13.64
N ASN A 547 13.31 41.53 14.64
CA ASN A 547 14.55 40.76 14.46
C ASN A 547 14.44 39.24 14.68
N ASN A 548 13.23 38.68 14.69
CA ASN A 548 13.05 37.21 14.65
C ASN A 548 13.13 36.61 13.23
N SER A 549 13.33 37.45 12.20
CA SER A 549 13.35 37.04 10.79
C SER A 549 14.65 36.40 10.32
N SER A 550 15.75 36.56 11.08
CA SER A 550 17.11 36.33 10.58
C SER A 550 17.82 35.10 11.14
N ARG A 551 17.18 34.33 12.04
CA ARG A 551 17.75 33.07 12.57
C ARG A 551 17.38 31.82 11.75
N SER A 552 16.52 31.96 10.73
CA SER A 552 15.98 30.84 9.95
C SER A 552 16.90 30.33 8.83
N SER A 553 17.99 31.03 8.50
CA SER A 553 18.88 30.64 7.39
C SER A 553 20.19 29.98 7.84
N LEU A 554 20.41 29.82 9.14
CA LEU A 554 21.64 29.26 9.68
C LEU A 554 21.62 27.74 9.59
N VAL A 555 22.18 27.19 8.50
CA VAL A 555 22.36 25.76 8.32
C VAL A 555 23.61 25.33 9.10
N GLY A 556 23.46 24.42 10.08
CA GLY A 556 24.59 23.93 10.87
C GLY A 556 25.67 23.26 10.01
N GLY A 557 26.94 23.32 10.42
CA GLY A 557 28.07 22.80 9.63
C GLY A 557 27.94 21.33 9.19
N GLY A 558 27.31 20.48 10.02
CA GLY A 558 27.01 19.09 9.66
C GLY A 558 26.00 18.95 8.51
N GLU A 559 24.97 19.79 8.47
CA GLU A 559 23.98 19.80 7.39
C GLU A 559 24.58 20.40 6.09
N LEU A 560 25.49 21.37 6.20
CA LEU A 560 26.23 21.88 5.05
C LEU A 560 27.11 20.79 4.41
N ASN A 561 27.81 20.02 5.23
CA ASN A 561 28.62 18.88 4.77
C ASN A 561 27.74 17.81 4.11
N ARG A 562 26.60 17.47 4.71
CA ARG A 562 25.63 16.53 4.13
C ARG A 562 25.16 16.97 2.74
N ARG A 563 24.85 18.25 2.56
CA ARG A 563 24.42 18.80 1.26
C ARG A 563 25.53 18.78 0.21
N ASN A 564 26.77 19.02 0.62
CA ASN A 564 27.95 18.86 -0.25
C ASN A 564 28.12 17.40 -0.71
N ASP A 565 27.96 16.42 0.19
CA ASP A 565 28.02 14.98 -0.15
C ASP A 565 26.91 14.57 -1.13
N MET A 566 25.71 15.12 -0.93
CA MET A 566 24.55 14.90 -1.79
C MET A 566 24.77 15.42 -3.21
N ILE A 567 25.40 16.60 -3.35
CA ILE A 567 25.82 17.14 -4.66
C ILE A 567 26.91 16.28 -5.29
N ALA A 568 27.92 15.87 -4.52
CA ALA A 568 29.01 15.02 -5.02
C ALA A 568 28.46 13.72 -5.61
N THR A 569 27.53 13.07 -4.90
CA THR A 569 26.83 11.86 -5.38
C THR A 569 26.09 12.11 -6.70
N LEU A 570 25.36 13.22 -6.82
CA LEU A 570 24.66 13.58 -8.05
C LEU A 570 25.61 13.83 -9.23
N ARG A 571 26.78 14.42 -8.98
CA ARG A 571 27.82 14.63 -10.00
C ARG A 571 28.37 13.29 -10.49
N ASP A 572 28.71 12.39 -9.57
CA ASP A 572 29.27 11.08 -9.91
C ASP A 572 28.28 10.25 -10.74
N GLU A 573 27.01 10.25 -10.36
CA GLU A 573 25.98 9.53 -11.10
C GLU A 573 25.67 10.16 -12.46
N ARG A 574 25.64 11.50 -12.56
CA ARG A 574 25.54 12.21 -13.85
C ARG A 574 26.70 11.83 -14.77
N ASP A 575 27.92 11.80 -14.25
CA ASP A 575 29.11 11.50 -15.06
C ASP A 575 29.13 10.03 -15.50
N ALA A 576 28.69 9.11 -14.64
CA ALA A 576 28.48 7.71 -15.01
C ALA A 576 27.44 7.57 -16.14
N LEU A 577 26.29 8.24 -16.02
CA LEU A 577 25.25 8.20 -17.06
C LEU A 577 25.69 8.87 -18.36
N THR A 578 26.52 9.92 -18.27
CA THR A 578 27.14 10.57 -19.43
C THR A 578 28.03 9.59 -20.19
N ARG A 579 28.89 8.83 -19.50
CA ARG A 579 29.73 7.78 -20.10
C ARG A 579 28.88 6.68 -20.74
N VAL A 580 27.86 6.21 -20.03
CA VAL A 580 26.97 5.15 -20.51
C VAL A 580 26.23 5.57 -21.79
N LEU A 581 25.75 6.82 -21.88
CA LEU A 581 25.05 7.35 -23.05
C LEU A 581 25.96 7.75 -24.22
N ALA A 582 27.26 7.88 -23.98
CA ALA A 582 28.25 8.19 -25.02
C ALA A 582 28.70 6.96 -25.83
N LEU A 583 28.65 5.76 -25.24
CA LEU A 583 29.15 4.52 -25.85
C LEU A 583 28.04 3.66 -26.49
N PRO A 584 28.29 2.99 -27.64
CA PRO A 584 27.43 1.92 -28.15
C PRO A 584 27.55 0.66 -27.26
N PRO A 585 26.53 -0.22 -27.18
CA PRO A 585 26.45 -1.27 -26.16
C PRO A 585 27.38 -2.47 -26.33
N ARG A 586 28.34 -2.42 -27.26
CA ARG A 586 29.36 -3.45 -27.41
C ARG A 586 30.64 -2.95 -26.75
N ASN A 587 31.00 -3.57 -25.62
CA ASN A 587 32.18 -3.32 -24.76
C ASN A 587 31.93 -2.46 -23.51
N VAL A 588 31.00 -2.86 -22.64
CA VAL A 588 31.07 -2.46 -21.22
C VAL A 588 30.93 -3.70 -20.35
N ASP A 589 32.04 -4.14 -19.77
CA ASP A 589 32.04 -5.11 -18.68
C ASP A 589 31.30 -4.50 -17.48
N ARG A 590 30.13 -5.05 -17.16
CA ARG A 590 29.22 -4.53 -16.12
C ARG A 590 29.75 -4.72 -14.69
N GLY A 591 30.85 -5.45 -14.52
CA GLY A 591 31.50 -5.68 -13.21
C GLY A 591 32.36 -4.51 -12.72
N ALA A 592 32.80 -3.60 -13.59
CA ALA A 592 33.76 -2.54 -13.25
C ALA A 592 33.13 -1.16 -12.96
N LEU A 593 31.81 -0.98 -13.17
CA LEU A 593 31.16 0.33 -13.01
C LEU A 593 30.45 0.52 -11.66
N PHE A 594 30.30 -0.56 -10.88
CA PHE A 594 29.57 -0.56 -9.62
C PHE A 594 30.26 -1.48 -8.60
N GLY A 595 31.49 -1.14 -8.17
CA GLY A 595 32.16 -1.85 -7.08
C GLY A 595 33.59 -1.40 -6.78
N ALA A 596 33.79 -1.01 -5.51
CA ALA A 596 35.05 -0.90 -4.76
C ALA A 596 35.98 0.32 -5.00
N SER A 597 35.79 1.37 -4.18
CA SER A 597 36.89 2.21 -3.70
C SER A 597 37.55 1.51 -2.51
N SER A 598 38.36 0.49 -2.77
CA SER A 598 39.28 -0.09 -1.79
C SER A 598 40.71 0.20 -2.26
N SER A 599 41.31 1.25 -1.72
CA SER A 599 42.75 1.48 -1.82
C SER A 599 43.38 0.82 -0.59
N GLY A 600 43.92 -0.38 -0.77
CA GLY A 600 44.86 -0.97 0.18
C GLY A 600 46.27 -0.62 -0.28
N ASP A 601 47.04 0.04 0.57
CA ASP A 601 48.49 -0.03 0.56
C ASP A 601 48.97 -0.32 1.98
N SER A 602 50.01 -1.13 2.05
CA SER A 602 50.34 -2.03 3.15
C SER A 602 51.43 -1.49 4.10
N ILE A 603 51.59 -2.18 5.23
CA ILE A 603 52.82 -2.35 6.06
C ILE A 603 53.05 -1.37 7.24
N ASN A 604 52.67 -1.77 8.47
CA ASN A 604 53.59 -2.18 9.55
C ASN A 604 52.87 -2.43 10.89
N ASN A 605 53.04 -3.62 11.46
CA ASN A 605 52.81 -3.91 12.90
C ASN A 605 54.01 -3.42 13.72
N PRO A 606 53.85 -3.14 15.03
CA PRO A 606 54.18 -4.19 15.99
C PRO A 606 53.17 -4.39 17.14
N VAL A 607 53.28 -5.60 17.66
CA VAL A 607 52.65 -6.27 18.81
C VAL A 607 52.97 -5.59 20.14
N ASP A 608 51.99 -5.57 21.06
CA ASP A 608 52.09 -5.75 22.54
C ASP A 608 50.78 -5.22 23.20
N THR A 609 50.15 -5.71 24.28
CA THR A 609 50.16 -6.90 25.14
C THR A 609 48.96 -6.72 26.13
N HIS A 610 48.36 -7.81 26.63
CA HIS A 610 47.66 -7.94 27.93
C HIS A 610 46.37 -7.17 28.33
N GLN A 611 45.31 -8.00 28.44
CA GLN A 611 44.43 -8.25 29.59
C GLN A 611 43.16 -7.42 29.86
N PRO A 612 42.07 -8.11 30.33
CA PRO A 612 40.72 -7.60 30.39
C PRO A 612 40.40 -6.99 31.77
N SER A 613 39.49 -6.01 31.81
CA SER A 613 38.82 -5.65 33.05
C SER A 613 37.31 -5.53 32.85
N SER A 614 36.63 -6.48 33.49
CA SER A 614 35.22 -6.49 33.83
C SER A 614 34.87 -5.30 34.71
N SER A 615 33.73 -4.65 34.47
CA SER A 615 32.94 -4.06 35.55
C SER A 615 31.47 -3.89 35.14
N SER A 616 30.65 -4.75 35.75
CA SER A 616 29.21 -4.59 35.91
C SER A 616 28.91 -3.47 36.90
N VAL A 617 28.09 -2.48 36.55
CA VAL A 617 27.23 -1.79 37.53
C VAL A 617 25.86 -1.48 36.92
N THR A 618 24.88 -2.03 37.60
CA THR A 618 23.43 -1.80 37.55
C THR A 618 23.00 -0.34 37.70
N ALA A 619 21.99 0.10 36.93
CA ALA A 619 21.06 1.15 37.38
C ALA A 619 19.66 0.94 36.78
N LYS A 620 18.67 0.77 37.66
CA LYS A 620 17.24 0.84 37.36
C LYS A 620 16.83 2.32 37.23
N THR A 621 15.99 2.67 36.25
CA THR A 621 14.87 3.64 36.43
C THR A 621 13.93 3.63 35.21
N ALA A 622 12.69 4.01 35.45
CA ALA A 622 11.50 3.66 34.68
C ALA A 622 11.01 4.77 33.71
N ARG A 623 10.30 4.32 32.65
CA ARG A 623 9.26 4.94 31.80
C ARG A 623 9.50 6.32 31.14
N LYS A 624 9.33 6.35 29.81
CA LYS A 624 8.32 7.20 29.12
C LYS A 624 8.13 6.78 27.66
N PHE A 625 6.87 6.56 27.29
CA PHE A 625 6.40 6.31 25.93
C PHE A 625 6.05 7.68 25.31
N GLY A 626 6.62 8.01 24.15
CA GLY A 626 6.28 9.20 23.35
C GLY A 626 7.32 10.33 23.34
N SER A 627 7.77 10.67 22.12
CA SER A 627 8.50 11.88 21.71
C SER A 627 9.96 12.04 22.15
N ALA A 628 10.88 11.51 21.34
CA ALA A 628 12.17 12.14 21.09
C ALA A 628 12.64 11.75 19.68
N VAL A 629 13.00 12.74 18.86
CA VAL A 629 13.86 12.53 17.68
C VAL A 629 15.15 11.87 18.22
N PRO A 630 15.69 10.82 17.59
CA PRO A 630 16.95 10.21 18.03
C PRO A 630 18.02 11.30 18.10
N GLN A 631 18.49 11.59 19.31
CA GLN A 631 19.61 12.52 19.49
C GLN A 631 20.90 11.78 19.14
N GLU A 632 21.76 12.44 18.37
CA GLU A 632 23.11 11.92 18.09
C GLU A 632 23.85 11.70 19.42
N THR A 633 24.46 10.52 19.55
CA THR A 633 25.24 10.15 20.72
C THR A 633 26.55 10.94 20.74
N GLU A 634 27.21 11.05 21.89
CA GLU A 634 28.51 11.72 21.99
C GLU A 634 29.56 11.11 21.03
N ILE A 635 29.38 9.85 20.65
CA ILE A 635 30.24 9.12 19.72
C ILE A 635 29.92 9.48 18.27
N THR A 636 28.66 9.65 17.89
CA THR A 636 28.27 9.99 16.51
C THR A 636 28.30 11.48 16.21
N ARG A 637 28.22 12.34 17.23
CA ARG A 637 28.21 13.80 17.12
C ARG A 637 29.46 14.42 16.45
N PRO A 638 30.70 13.92 16.66
CA PRO A 638 31.89 14.44 15.97
C PRO A 638 32.17 13.75 14.62
N LEU A 639 31.41 12.74 14.22
CA LEU A 639 31.70 11.91 13.04
C LEU A 639 30.98 12.43 11.79
N SER A 640 31.66 12.39 10.64
CA SER A 640 31.04 12.62 9.32
C SER A 640 30.12 11.45 8.94
N ASN A 641 29.29 11.57 7.90
CA ASN A 641 28.47 10.46 7.42
C ASN A 641 29.29 9.21 7.07
N ALA A 642 30.49 9.41 6.52
CA ALA A 642 31.45 8.34 6.28
C ALA A 642 31.99 7.74 7.59
N GLY A 643 32.28 8.59 8.58
CA GLY A 643 32.68 8.14 9.92
C GLY A 643 31.57 7.41 10.68
N VAL A 644 30.31 7.84 10.53
CA VAL A 644 29.13 7.16 11.08
C VAL A 644 28.91 5.83 10.38
N LEU A 645 29.06 5.77 9.05
CA LEU A 645 28.97 4.52 8.29
C LEU A 645 30.08 3.55 8.70
N GLN A 646 31.32 4.02 8.86
CA GLN A 646 32.45 3.20 9.29
C GLN A 646 32.27 2.73 10.74
N HIS A 647 31.78 3.59 11.62
CA HIS A 647 31.40 3.23 12.99
C HIS A 647 30.27 2.19 12.98
N GLN A 648 29.25 2.37 12.13
CA GLN A 648 28.15 1.43 12.00
C GLN A 648 28.62 0.08 11.44
N GLN A 649 29.51 0.07 10.45
CA GLN A 649 30.13 -1.14 9.92
C GLN A 649 30.98 -1.85 10.98
N HIS A 650 31.72 -1.10 11.80
CA HIS A 650 32.48 -1.66 12.91
C HIS A 650 31.56 -2.28 13.97
N VAL A 651 30.49 -1.58 14.37
CA VAL A 651 29.49 -2.11 15.31
C VAL A 651 28.82 -3.37 14.78
N ILE A 652 28.47 -3.40 13.48
CA ILE A 652 27.89 -4.59 12.84
C ILE A 652 28.90 -5.74 12.85
N ALA A 653 30.17 -5.49 12.50
CA ALA A 653 31.20 -6.53 12.51
C ALA A 653 31.44 -7.11 13.91
N THR A 654 31.46 -6.28 14.95
CA THR A 654 31.57 -6.74 16.34
C THR A 654 30.33 -7.53 16.78
N GLN A 655 29.14 -7.12 16.35
CA GLN A 655 27.91 -7.86 16.63
C GLN A 655 27.90 -9.22 15.92
N ASP A 656 28.42 -9.32 14.70
CA ASP A 656 28.56 -10.58 13.98
C ASP A 656 29.54 -11.53 14.71
N GLU A 657 30.65 -11.02 15.25
CA GLU A 657 31.57 -11.79 16.11
C GLU A 657 30.88 -12.31 17.40
N ASP A 658 30.06 -11.47 18.05
CA ASP A 658 29.29 -11.87 19.22
C ASP A 658 28.23 -12.95 18.88
N VAL A 659 27.61 -12.86 17.70
CA VAL A 659 26.67 -13.86 17.20
C VAL A 659 27.38 -15.19 16.93
N ASP A 660 28.57 -15.18 16.34
CA ASP A 660 29.36 -16.39 16.10
C ASP A 660 29.82 -17.05 17.43
N ALA A 661 30.16 -16.25 18.43
CA ALA A 661 30.43 -16.74 19.79
C ALA A 661 29.19 -17.39 20.42
N LEU A 662 28.01 -16.77 20.30
CA LEU A 662 26.73 -17.33 20.75
C LEU A 662 26.38 -18.63 20.01
N LEU A 663 26.62 -18.68 18.70
CA LEU A 663 26.36 -19.87 17.88
C LEU A 663 27.24 -21.05 18.31
N THR A 664 28.49 -20.77 18.72
CA THR A 664 29.40 -21.77 19.29
C THR A 664 28.88 -22.29 20.62
N ILE A 665 28.38 -21.42 21.50
CA ILE A 665 27.76 -21.81 22.78
C ILE A 665 26.51 -22.67 22.55
N ILE A 666 25.65 -22.29 21.59
CA ILE A 666 24.43 -23.02 21.25
C ILE A 666 24.74 -24.41 20.67
N ARG A 667 25.77 -24.53 19.81
CA ARG A 667 26.23 -25.83 19.30
C ARG A 667 26.68 -26.74 20.42
N ARG A 668 27.46 -26.21 21.38
CA ARG A 668 27.88 -26.97 22.57
C ARG A 668 26.70 -27.37 23.45
N GLN A 669 25.71 -26.50 23.65
CA GLN A 669 24.49 -26.85 24.39
C GLN A 669 23.68 -27.94 23.69
N LYS A 670 23.62 -27.93 22.35
CA LYS A 670 22.97 -28.98 21.57
C LYS A 670 23.68 -30.34 21.72
N GLU A 671 25.01 -30.36 21.67
CA GLU A 671 25.79 -31.59 21.89
C GLU A 671 25.57 -32.17 23.29
N ILE A 672 25.56 -31.30 24.32
CA ILE A 672 25.23 -31.71 25.69
C ILE A 672 23.80 -32.25 25.77
N GLY A 673 22.84 -31.60 25.12
CA GLY A 673 21.44 -32.05 25.08
C GLY A 673 21.27 -33.42 24.42
N ASN A 674 22.01 -33.69 23.35
CA ASN A 674 22.03 -34.99 22.70
C ASN A 674 22.65 -36.07 23.62
N ALA A 675 23.78 -35.77 24.27
CA ALA A 675 24.41 -36.71 25.20
C ALA A 675 23.51 -37.03 26.41
N ILE A 676 22.74 -36.05 26.90
CA ILE A 676 21.74 -36.27 27.95
C ILE A 676 20.60 -37.16 27.44
N SER A 677 20.15 -36.97 26.20
CA SER A 677 19.11 -37.81 25.59
C SER A 677 19.58 -39.26 25.46
N ASP A 678 20.80 -39.47 24.96
CA ASP A 678 21.39 -40.80 24.80
C ASP A 678 21.54 -41.50 26.17
N GLU A 679 21.99 -40.76 27.20
CA GLU A 679 22.10 -41.27 28.57
C GLU A 679 20.72 -41.61 29.17
N LEU A 680 19.70 -40.78 28.93
CA LEU A 680 18.33 -41.06 29.38
C LEU A 680 17.75 -42.31 28.72
N ASP A 681 18.04 -42.54 27.43
CA ASP A 681 17.61 -43.74 26.73
C ASP A 681 18.26 -45.00 27.31
N VAL A 682 19.55 -44.95 27.64
CA VAL A 682 20.26 -46.03 28.34
C VAL A 682 19.69 -46.26 29.75
N GLN A 683 19.37 -45.20 30.48
CA GLN A 683 18.75 -45.31 31.81
C GLN A 683 17.35 -45.91 31.76
N ASN A 684 16.54 -45.55 30.76
CA ASN A 684 15.22 -46.16 30.55
C ASN A 684 15.35 -47.65 30.24
N GLN A 685 16.32 -48.05 29.42
CA GLN A 685 16.60 -49.46 29.17
C GLN A 685 17.02 -50.22 30.44
N MET A 686 17.86 -49.62 31.29
CA MET A 686 18.23 -50.21 32.57
C MET A 686 17.05 -50.33 33.54
N LEU A 687 16.12 -49.36 33.53
CA LEU A 687 14.90 -49.42 34.34
C LEU A 687 13.97 -50.55 33.88
N ASP A 688 13.82 -50.75 32.56
CA ASP A 688 13.03 -51.85 32.02
C ASP A 688 13.62 -53.22 32.39
N GLU A 689 14.95 -53.37 32.37
CA GLU A 689 15.63 -54.60 32.81
C GLU A 689 15.49 -54.84 34.32
N LEU A 690 15.50 -53.78 35.12
CA LEU A 690 15.27 -53.85 36.56
C LEU A 690 13.84 -54.28 36.86
N ASP A 691 12.84 -53.71 36.20
CA ASP A 691 11.43 -54.08 36.35
C ASP A 691 11.20 -55.55 36.00
N GLN A 692 11.77 -56.03 34.91
CA GLN A 692 11.73 -57.46 34.55
C GLN A 692 12.37 -58.35 35.62
N SER A 693 13.46 -57.91 36.23
CA SER A 693 14.15 -58.64 37.30
C SER A 693 13.35 -58.65 38.61
N VAL A 694 12.69 -57.54 38.94
CA VAL A 694 11.77 -57.43 40.08
C VAL A 694 10.57 -58.37 39.89
N ASP A 695 9.99 -58.42 38.71
CA ASP A 695 8.86 -59.31 38.40
C ASP A 695 9.24 -60.80 38.48
N ARG A 696 10.42 -61.17 38.00
CA ARG A 696 10.96 -62.53 38.17
C ARG A 696 11.13 -62.89 39.65
N THR A 697 11.69 -61.97 40.43
CA THR A 697 11.90 -62.16 41.87
C THR A 697 10.57 -62.29 42.62
N LYS A 698 9.59 -61.43 42.32
CA LYS A 698 8.23 -61.48 42.88
C LYS A 698 7.54 -62.80 42.57
N THR A 699 7.71 -63.32 41.36
CA THR A 699 7.18 -64.62 40.95
C THR A 699 7.86 -65.78 41.69
N GLY A 700 9.18 -65.71 41.87
CA GLY A 700 9.96 -66.64 42.69
C GLY A 700 9.50 -66.67 44.16
N VAL A 701 9.38 -65.51 44.79
CA VAL A 701 8.90 -65.36 46.18
C VAL A 701 7.48 -65.93 46.34
N ARG A 702 6.57 -65.66 45.40
CA ARG A 702 5.23 -66.26 45.41
C ARG A 702 5.26 -67.79 45.33
N LYS A 703 6.18 -68.38 44.56
CA LYS A 703 6.35 -69.83 44.44
C LYS A 703 6.89 -70.43 45.75
N VAL A 704 7.85 -69.78 46.38
CA VAL A 704 8.42 -70.19 47.68
C VAL A 704 7.37 -70.10 48.78
N ASN A 705 6.61 -69.00 48.87
CA ASN A 705 5.51 -68.89 49.86
C ASN A 705 4.47 -69.99 49.70
N ARG A 706 4.09 -70.34 48.45
CA ARG A 706 3.19 -71.48 48.20
C ARG A 706 3.77 -72.83 48.62
N GLN A 707 5.09 -73.01 48.57
CA GLN A 707 5.76 -74.22 49.04
C GLN A 707 5.84 -74.26 50.58
N LEU A 708 6.13 -73.12 51.22
CA LEU A 708 6.11 -72.99 52.68
C LEU A 708 4.70 -73.23 53.25
N ASP A 709 3.65 -72.67 52.63
CA ASP A 709 2.25 -72.92 53.03
C ASP A 709 1.86 -74.40 52.89
N LYS A 710 2.47 -75.14 51.96
CA LYS A 710 2.27 -76.59 51.82
C LYS A 710 3.02 -77.39 52.88
N MET A 711 4.19 -76.93 53.32
CA MET A 711 4.98 -77.58 54.37
C MET A 711 4.46 -77.28 55.77
N GLY A 712 3.84 -76.11 56.01
CA GLY A 712 3.22 -75.75 57.29
C GLY A 712 1.83 -76.37 57.54
N LYS A 713 1.28 -77.10 56.56
CA LYS A 713 0.02 -77.86 56.67
C LYS A 713 0.26 -79.39 56.72
N GLY A 714 1.51 -79.82 56.88
CA GLY A 714 1.92 -81.21 57.01
C GLY A 714 2.19 -81.60 58.45
#